data_AF-A0A8H3XJC5-F1
#
_entry.id   AF-A0A8H3XJC5-F1
#
_cell.length_a   1.000
_cell.length_b   1.000
_cell.length_c   1.000
_cell.angle_alpha   90.00
_cell.angle_beta   90.00
_cell.angle_gamma   90.00
#
_symmetry.space_group_name_H-M   'P 1'
#
loop_
_entity.id
_entity.type
_entity.pdbx_description
1 polymer ?
#
loop_
_entity_poly.entity_id
_entity_poly.type
_entity_poly.pdbx_seq_one_letter_code
_entity_poly.pdbx_strand_id
1 'polypeptide(L)'
;MDPLLAGNQGAFPGDMQSIVYGFDDELNSTDSINDELSVKLDELSSSEVKKRIYALHRFALLYPTLSGDTKTQLLNNLQRLLYKEEDKDVKNLAIILLEKLILDQSIDRGKILDNLINQCCKERSNSTEIKCRIYESIHDILKIENIHFHPSSNMLQLLCVQASNDLTDLHYSIRSVCISLLSTLLPIINMMEMKDGQSNLNALDFLNEIQIQKMIHRFGEDPDPRVRTAAIRAFLHLHQRGCKLDLSLYNLCVTCLTDDSEEVRFEALSLIWVLSTIYSQDMRNYVLDDGTIQNIRLLDDAFTKICDMVNDRSVKVRSKACTIMGSYHQVDESILLETLSQEIITHGKSWKPISGHIKSKKPRFIPTPEGDLDVESAELRILKSSACGAFIHGLEDAYQDVRNAAIDSICQLCMHNEKFSKRSVEFLVDMFQDEIDFVRLNSIKSLHKIGTQYPIELDSELLQITLSVLNDADPMVRESTHGMLGVAKLKSPDLIPIFIKSLLASMARYPEDQLSIYQCFRRVGSTHGDYIERFVPKFFKIESSYISKEINQNAPEHVGHLILAFNASISNPKILSMLPAYTNRHYEYLRIKFPQCFPDVKFPGETPKQSAQSANNDEHIQLFMEHTIKAVLELEHLFRVRDFKAALRSIKYCKSNLKYISHVPLFSGNAKFFLKYLECIKALIKIKQTYMGVNFINSETDTAVNLLTLSYIMEYGFLGLESSARQFLVHIRMFAHVVWFLSHLSKNSDKFSTHGQVVPMNQQMLLSSFNKRVADVQRQFEGHELLIDEMCRIQKKLQQVTMEPTITNITSLFDYILDFNILEIGLNSAVKCSEATIIRPVSNPNPAPPIDFQSQFPLTINVEAEVNNVDDVNTLAVQITLPDQSIQHFRPSSADLVATQPNNYQLKTQIDISQSAWTGPSYIQLKIVRDFQPDIPDLDKHIMRTESTLDLSDAIEFYIWPKDSSNWVRA
;
A
#
# COMPACT_ATOMS: atom_id res chain seq x y z
N MET A 1 0.34 -0.97 -19.00
CA MET A 1 0.11 -0.19 -17.76
C MET A 1 1.25 -0.57 -16.84
N ASP A 2 2.39 0.12 -16.98
CA ASP A 2 3.62 -0.22 -16.27
C ASP A 2 3.75 0.66 -15.01
N PRO A 3 3.86 0.07 -13.81
CA PRO A 3 4.15 0.80 -12.58
C PRO A 3 5.67 0.87 -12.38
N LEU A 4 6.37 1.74 -13.13
CA LEU A 4 7.82 1.91 -13.01
C LEU A 4 8.28 3.36 -12.73
N LEU A 5 7.37 4.29 -12.39
CA LEU A 5 7.74 5.70 -12.22
C LEU A 5 7.14 6.41 -10.99
N ALA A 6 6.63 5.67 -9.99
CA ALA A 6 6.19 6.27 -8.72
C ALA A 6 7.31 6.16 -7.67
N GLY A 7 8.37 6.94 -7.85
CA GLY A 7 9.53 6.91 -6.96
C GLY A 7 10.42 8.12 -7.16
N ASN A 8 9.85 9.32 -7.05
CA ASN A 8 10.58 10.57 -6.86
C ASN A 8 9.59 11.63 -6.37
N GLN A 9 9.20 11.56 -5.09
CA GLN A 9 8.79 12.78 -4.39
C GLN A 9 10.08 13.55 -4.12
N GLY A 10 10.19 14.74 -4.69
CA GLY A 10 11.37 15.58 -4.61
C GLY A 10 11.81 15.76 -3.16
N ALA A 11 13.02 15.31 -2.87
CA ALA A 11 13.76 15.78 -1.72
C ALA A 11 13.92 17.30 -1.88
N PHE A 12 13.30 18.07 -0.99
CA PHE A 12 13.59 19.48 -0.83
C PHE A 12 15.10 19.66 -0.60
N PRO A 13 15.75 20.69 -1.18
CA PRO A 13 17.15 20.98 -0.90
C PRO A 13 17.39 21.15 0.60
N GLY A 14 18.41 20.46 1.12
CA GLY A 14 18.80 20.38 2.53
C GLY A 14 19.22 21.70 3.19
N ASP A 15 19.15 22.83 2.49
CA ASP A 15 19.46 24.15 3.04
C ASP A 15 18.29 24.76 3.83
N MET A 16 17.10 24.15 3.80
CA MET A 16 15.96 24.61 4.60
C MET A 16 16.01 24.15 6.06
N GLN A 17 16.78 23.10 6.39
CA GLN A 17 16.90 22.62 7.78
C GLN A 17 17.90 23.45 8.60
N SER A 18 18.97 23.98 8.02
CA SER A 18 19.98 24.72 8.80
C SER A 18 19.54 26.12 9.25
N ILE A 19 18.52 26.70 8.61
CA ILE A 19 17.97 28.01 8.99
C ILE A 19 16.80 27.86 9.97
N VAL A 20 16.11 26.71 9.96
CA VAL A 20 14.99 26.42 10.88
C VAL A 20 15.47 26.10 12.30
N TYR A 21 16.64 25.47 12.47
CA TYR A 21 17.16 25.11 13.81
C TYR A 21 17.94 26.23 14.53
N GLY A 22 18.05 27.43 13.95
CA GLY A 22 18.84 28.52 14.53
C GLY A 22 18.10 29.44 15.50
N PHE A 23 16.80 29.26 15.71
CA PHE A 23 15.95 30.25 16.40
C PHE A 23 14.96 29.67 17.44
N ASP A 24 15.10 28.40 17.83
CA ASP A 24 14.22 27.76 18.83
C ASP A 24 14.57 28.11 20.30
N ASP A 25 15.66 28.83 20.56
CA ASP A 25 16.15 29.04 21.93
C ASP A 25 15.59 30.28 22.69
N GLU A 26 14.72 31.11 22.10
CA GLU A 26 14.26 32.35 22.77
C GLU A 26 12.74 32.63 22.80
N LEU A 27 11.86 31.63 22.68
CA LEU A 27 10.41 31.85 22.81
C LEU A 27 9.70 30.79 23.66
N ASN A 28 9.95 30.80 24.97
CA ASN A 28 9.12 30.15 25.98
C ASN A 28 8.57 31.18 26.99
N SER A 29 7.49 31.86 26.61
CA SER A 29 6.56 32.50 27.55
C SER A 29 5.15 32.42 26.99
N THR A 30 4.40 31.42 27.46
CA THR A 30 3.00 31.16 27.11
C THR A 30 2.09 32.15 27.84
N ASP A 31 1.66 33.22 27.16
CA ASP A 31 0.39 33.93 27.47
C ASP A 31 -0.05 35.00 26.42
N SER A 32 0.64 35.16 25.27
CA SER A 32 0.28 36.18 24.24
C SER A 32 -0.16 35.64 22.87
N ILE A 33 -0.36 34.32 22.72
CA ILE A 33 -0.35 33.66 21.39
C ILE A 33 -1.55 34.00 20.49
N ASN A 34 -2.66 34.56 21.01
CA ASN A 34 -3.87 34.78 20.21
C ASN A 34 -3.91 36.09 19.40
N ASP A 35 -3.10 37.11 19.70
CA ASP A 35 -3.07 38.38 18.92
C ASP A 35 -1.95 38.41 17.87
N GLU A 36 -0.91 37.59 18.04
CA GLU A 36 0.25 37.56 17.15
C GLU A 36 0.05 36.73 15.88
N LEU A 37 -1.03 35.98 15.71
CA LEU A 37 -1.27 35.19 14.48
C LEU A 37 -2.15 35.93 13.44
N SER A 38 -2.49 37.20 13.68
CA SER A 38 -3.22 38.00 12.71
C SER A 38 -2.34 38.38 11.50
N VAL A 39 -2.82 38.06 10.30
CA VAL A 39 -2.14 38.34 9.04
C VAL A 39 -2.47 39.77 8.60
N LYS A 40 -1.47 40.65 8.55
CA LYS A 40 -1.64 42.05 8.10
C LYS A 40 -0.92 42.26 6.76
N LEU A 41 -1.68 42.46 5.69
CA LEU A 41 -1.10 42.68 4.35
C LEU A 41 -0.22 43.95 4.28
N ASP A 42 -0.45 44.93 5.15
CA ASP A 42 0.33 46.18 5.20
C ASP A 42 1.80 45.95 5.62
N GLU A 43 2.09 44.86 6.34
CA GLU A 43 3.45 44.53 6.78
C GLU A 43 4.38 44.18 5.61
N LEU A 44 3.82 43.71 4.49
CA LEU A 44 4.57 43.47 3.24
C LEU A 44 5.07 44.79 2.61
N SER A 45 4.51 45.93 2.98
CA SER A 45 4.92 47.26 2.50
C SER A 45 5.77 48.03 3.53
N SER A 46 6.21 47.38 4.61
CA SER A 46 7.04 47.99 5.64
C SER A 46 8.37 48.49 5.09
N SER A 47 8.89 49.60 5.62
CA SER A 47 10.24 50.08 5.27
C SER A 47 11.35 49.16 5.81
N GLU A 48 11.08 48.37 6.86
CA GLU A 48 12.05 47.47 7.47
C GLU A 48 12.05 46.08 6.81
N VAL A 49 13.21 45.65 6.30
CA VAL A 49 13.41 44.34 5.65
C VAL A 49 12.97 43.18 6.54
N LYS A 50 13.37 43.19 7.82
CA LYS A 50 13.04 42.12 8.79
C LYS A 50 11.53 41.93 8.96
N LYS A 51 10.75 43.02 8.97
CA LYS A 51 9.29 42.96 9.08
C LYS A 51 8.67 42.33 7.83
N ARG A 52 9.20 42.63 6.64
CA ARG A 52 8.75 42.01 5.38
C ARG A 52 9.05 40.51 5.34
N ILE A 53 10.25 40.10 5.75
CA ILE A 53 10.65 38.68 5.85
C ILE A 53 9.73 37.93 6.81
N TYR A 54 9.53 38.45 8.02
CA TYR A 54 8.69 37.83 9.03
C TYR A 54 7.21 37.72 8.57
N ALA A 55 6.70 38.75 7.90
CA ALA A 55 5.38 38.70 7.27
C ALA A 55 5.30 37.58 6.22
N LEU A 56 6.27 37.47 5.30
CA LEU A 56 6.31 36.41 4.28
C LEU A 56 6.34 35.00 4.88
N HIS A 57 7.10 34.79 5.96
CA HIS A 57 7.10 33.52 6.70
C HIS A 57 5.74 33.22 7.34
N ARG A 58 5.12 34.22 7.98
CA ARG A 58 3.79 34.07 8.58
C ARG A 58 2.74 33.71 7.52
N PHE A 59 2.77 34.35 6.36
CA PHE A 59 1.91 34.00 5.23
C PHE A 59 2.17 32.58 4.72
N ALA A 60 3.43 32.14 4.67
CA ALA A 60 3.78 30.78 4.24
C ALA A 60 3.30 29.70 5.21
N LEU A 61 3.27 29.98 6.52
CA LEU A 61 2.79 29.08 7.58
C LEU A 61 1.25 28.99 7.59
N LEU A 62 0.57 30.14 7.47
CA LEU A 62 -0.89 30.23 7.56
C LEU A 62 -1.61 29.97 6.25
N TYR A 63 -0.88 29.77 5.15
CA TYR A 63 -1.41 29.53 3.79
C TYR A 63 -2.62 28.57 3.72
N PRO A 64 -2.63 27.38 4.38
CA PRO A 64 -3.76 26.45 4.31
C PRO A 64 -5.06 27.00 4.93
N THR A 65 -4.95 27.98 5.83
CA THR A 65 -6.05 28.57 6.59
C THR A 65 -6.57 29.89 5.99
N LEU A 66 -5.91 30.42 4.96
CA LEU A 66 -6.29 31.67 4.31
C LEU A 66 -7.55 31.50 3.44
N SER A 67 -8.45 32.48 3.49
CA SER A 67 -9.61 32.56 2.58
C SER A 67 -9.19 32.87 1.14
N GLY A 68 -10.02 32.51 0.17
CA GLY A 68 -9.75 32.77 -1.26
C GLY A 68 -9.56 34.26 -1.61
N ASP A 69 -10.29 35.15 -0.93
CA ASP A 69 -10.17 36.60 -1.11
C ASP A 69 -8.81 37.11 -0.60
N THR A 70 -8.40 36.65 0.59
CA THR A 70 -7.10 37.02 1.17
C THR A 70 -5.94 36.50 0.31
N LYS A 71 -6.05 35.30 -0.26
CA LYS A 71 -5.06 34.76 -1.20
C LYS A 71 -4.94 35.61 -2.48
N THR A 72 -6.06 36.10 -3.00
CA THR A 72 -6.07 36.98 -4.19
C THR A 72 -5.44 38.35 -3.90
N GLN A 73 -5.70 38.91 -2.72
CA GLN A 73 -5.05 40.16 -2.27
C GLN A 73 -3.55 39.98 -2.03
N LEU A 74 -3.16 38.86 -1.42
CA LEU A 74 -1.76 38.48 -1.22
C LEU A 74 -1.03 38.38 -2.55
N LEU A 75 -1.62 37.72 -3.55
CA LEU A 75 -1.06 37.63 -4.90
C LEU A 75 -0.74 39.02 -5.49
N ASN A 76 -1.70 39.95 -5.47
CA ASN A 76 -1.51 41.30 -6.00
C ASN A 76 -0.39 42.08 -5.28
N ASN A 77 -0.26 41.89 -3.97
CA ASN A 77 0.77 42.54 -3.16
C ASN A 77 2.15 41.92 -3.39
N LEU A 78 2.26 40.60 -3.50
CA LEU A 78 3.52 39.93 -3.85
C LEU A 78 4.01 40.33 -5.24
N GLN A 79 3.10 40.43 -6.21
CA GLN A 79 3.44 40.90 -7.55
C GLN A 79 3.99 42.34 -7.54
N ARG A 80 3.43 43.24 -6.73
CA ARG A 80 3.94 44.61 -6.57
C ARG A 80 5.26 44.67 -5.81
N LEU A 81 5.40 43.83 -4.79
CA LEU A 81 6.62 43.70 -3.99
C LEU A 81 7.79 43.30 -4.89
N LEU A 82 7.59 42.31 -5.76
CA LEU A 82 8.63 41.79 -6.65
C LEU A 82 9.24 42.87 -7.58
N TYR A 83 8.44 43.83 -8.08
CA TYR A 83 8.92 44.95 -8.91
C TYR A 83 9.66 46.04 -8.13
N LYS A 84 9.34 46.24 -6.84
CA LYS A 84 9.84 47.37 -6.04
C LYS A 84 10.97 46.99 -5.10
N GLU A 85 11.04 45.73 -4.72
CA GLU A 85 11.98 45.26 -3.72
C GLU A 85 13.41 45.29 -4.26
N GLU A 86 14.37 45.64 -3.41
CA GLU A 86 15.81 45.60 -3.73
C GLU A 86 16.51 44.48 -2.95
N ASP A 87 15.95 44.07 -1.81
CA ASP A 87 16.49 43.01 -0.96
C ASP A 87 16.29 41.62 -1.58
N LYS A 88 17.36 40.80 -1.54
CA LYS A 88 17.39 39.49 -2.22
C LYS A 88 16.56 38.44 -1.47
N ASP A 89 16.61 38.44 -0.15
CA ASP A 89 15.95 37.43 0.68
C ASP A 89 14.43 37.63 0.64
N VAL A 90 13.99 38.90 0.68
CA VAL A 90 12.57 39.25 0.52
C VAL A 90 12.07 38.84 -0.87
N LYS A 91 12.85 39.06 -1.94
CA LYS A 91 12.49 38.61 -3.29
C LYS A 91 12.37 37.10 -3.41
N ASN A 92 13.36 36.36 -2.88
CA ASN A 92 13.35 34.90 -2.90
C ASN A 92 12.12 34.33 -2.18
N LEU A 93 11.83 34.83 -0.96
CA LEU A 93 10.66 34.41 -0.19
C LEU A 93 9.34 34.78 -0.87
N ALA A 94 9.28 35.94 -1.54
CA ALA A 94 8.11 36.33 -2.32
C ALA A 94 7.88 35.38 -3.51
N ILE A 95 8.93 34.96 -4.21
CA ILE A 95 8.83 34.00 -5.32
C ILE A 95 8.37 32.62 -4.81
N ILE A 96 8.91 32.13 -3.69
CA ILE A 96 8.48 30.86 -3.06
C ILE A 96 6.99 30.89 -2.69
N LEU A 97 6.53 32.02 -2.14
CA LEU A 97 5.13 32.17 -1.75
C LEU A 97 4.20 32.29 -2.98
N LEU A 98 4.68 32.90 -4.08
CA LEU A 98 3.99 32.88 -5.37
C LEU A 98 3.86 31.46 -5.91
N GLU A 99 4.90 30.63 -5.81
CA GLU A 99 4.88 29.21 -6.20
C GLU A 99 3.83 28.41 -5.40
N LYS A 100 3.72 28.64 -4.08
CA LYS A 100 2.66 28.03 -3.25
C LYS A 100 1.26 28.46 -3.68
N LEU A 101 1.07 29.72 -4.08
CA LEU A 101 -0.23 30.23 -4.56
C LEU A 101 -0.68 29.58 -5.88
N ILE A 102 0.24 29.06 -6.69
CA ILE A 102 -0.07 28.45 -7.99
C ILE A 102 -0.83 27.13 -7.85
N LEU A 103 -0.68 26.42 -6.71
CA LEU A 103 -1.40 25.17 -6.45
C LEU A 103 -2.90 25.37 -6.17
N ASP A 104 -3.34 26.61 -5.90
CA ASP A 104 -4.75 26.93 -5.69
C ASP A 104 -5.53 26.92 -7.02
N GLN A 105 -6.76 26.42 -7.01
CA GLN A 105 -7.64 26.37 -8.18
C GLN A 105 -8.33 27.72 -8.45
N SER A 106 -8.44 28.59 -7.43
CA SER A 106 -9.13 29.87 -7.56
C SER A 106 -8.27 31.00 -8.16
N ILE A 107 -6.98 30.75 -8.43
CA ILE A 107 -6.01 31.75 -8.86
C ILE A 107 -5.70 31.62 -10.36
N ASP A 108 -5.65 32.75 -11.05
CA ASP A 108 -5.30 32.85 -12.47
C ASP A 108 -3.78 32.63 -12.68
N ARG A 109 -3.42 31.38 -12.98
CA ARG A 109 -2.03 30.91 -13.15
C ARG A 109 -1.32 31.57 -14.33
N GLY A 110 -2.05 31.98 -15.36
CA GLY A 110 -1.49 32.65 -16.55
C GLY A 110 -0.88 34.01 -16.22
N LYS A 111 -1.56 34.80 -15.37
CA LYS A 111 -1.04 36.11 -14.93
C LYS A 111 0.21 36.02 -14.07
N ILE A 112 0.36 34.94 -13.29
CA ILE A 112 1.56 34.71 -12.49
C ILE A 112 2.74 34.40 -13.40
N LEU A 113 2.54 33.51 -14.37
CA LEU A 113 3.53 33.15 -15.36
C LEU A 113 3.99 34.37 -16.17
N ASP A 114 3.05 35.17 -16.69
CA ASP A 114 3.35 36.38 -17.44
C ASP A 114 4.16 37.39 -16.61
N ASN A 115 3.87 37.51 -15.31
CA ASN A 115 4.61 38.40 -14.42
C ASN A 115 6.05 37.92 -14.22
N LEU A 116 6.25 36.62 -13.95
CA LEU A 116 7.59 36.04 -13.80
C LEU A 116 8.43 36.15 -15.08
N ILE A 117 7.82 35.92 -16.25
CA ILE A 117 8.48 36.11 -17.56
C ILE A 117 8.89 37.58 -17.74
N ASN A 118 7.99 38.52 -17.40
CA ASN A 118 8.29 39.95 -17.47
C ASN A 118 9.43 40.36 -16.53
N GLN A 119 9.50 39.80 -15.32
CA GLN A 119 10.60 40.03 -14.40
C GLN A 119 11.91 39.54 -15.03
N CYS A 120 11.95 38.28 -15.49
CA CYS A 120 13.13 37.73 -16.16
C CYS A 120 13.63 38.60 -17.33
N CYS A 121 12.72 39.14 -18.15
CA CYS A 121 13.07 39.92 -19.34
C CYS A 121 13.39 41.41 -19.06
N LYS A 122 12.93 41.97 -17.94
CA LYS A 122 13.09 43.41 -17.61
C LYS A 122 14.06 43.67 -16.47
N GLU A 123 14.34 42.67 -15.64
CA GLU A 123 15.15 42.84 -14.45
C GLU A 123 16.62 43.06 -14.83
N ARG A 124 17.13 44.25 -14.48
CA ARG A 124 18.56 44.63 -14.66
C ARG A 124 19.44 44.15 -13.50
N SER A 125 18.92 43.29 -12.63
CA SER A 125 19.63 42.82 -11.44
C SER A 125 20.64 41.74 -11.83
N ASN A 126 21.91 41.95 -11.49
CA ASN A 126 23.01 41.00 -11.74
C ASN A 126 23.03 39.82 -10.74
N SER A 127 21.94 39.55 -10.00
CA SER A 127 21.92 38.49 -9.00
C SER A 127 21.61 37.14 -9.64
N THR A 128 22.63 36.30 -9.80
CA THR A 128 22.54 34.92 -10.31
C THR A 128 21.47 34.12 -9.58
N GLU A 129 21.39 34.23 -8.26
CA GLU A 129 20.48 33.47 -7.41
C GLU A 129 18.99 33.78 -7.70
N ILE A 130 18.63 35.06 -7.81
CA ILE A 130 17.25 35.49 -8.10
C ILE A 130 16.88 35.04 -9.51
N LYS A 131 17.80 35.21 -10.47
CA LYS A 131 17.59 34.80 -11.86
C LYS A 131 17.36 33.28 -11.97
N CYS A 132 18.16 32.47 -11.29
CA CYS A 132 17.96 31.03 -11.19
C CYS A 132 16.61 30.69 -10.56
N ARG A 133 16.26 31.32 -9.43
CA ARG A 133 14.99 31.08 -8.73
C ARG A 133 13.78 31.40 -9.62
N ILE A 134 13.82 32.52 -10.36
CA ILE A 134 12.76 32.87 -11.31
C ILE A 134 12.62 31.79 -12.39
N TYR A 135 13.72 31.31 -12.97
CA TYR A 135 13.65 30.25 -13.96
C TYR A 135 13.18 28.91 -13.41
N GLU A 136 13.60 28.52 -12.19
CA GLU A 136 13.11 27.33 -11.50
C GLU A 136 11.60 27.41 -11.29
N SER A 137 11.10 28.51 -10.73
CA SER A 137 9.67 28.69 -10.53
C SER A 137 8.89 28.70 -11.84
N ILE A 138 9.40 29.31 -12.92
CA ILE A 138 8.77 29.23 -14.25
C ILE A 138 8.74 27.77 -14.74
N HIS A 139 9.84 27.04 -14.63
CA HIS A 139 9.95 25.64 -15.04
C HIS A 139 8.95 24.75 -14.28
N ASP A 140 8.81 24.93 -12.98
CA ASP A 140 7.91 24.13 -12.15
C ASP A 140 6.42 24.47 -12.39
N ILE A 141 6.09 25.73 -12.67
CA ILE A 141 4.74 26.13 -13.13
C ILE A 141 4.37 25.40 -14.43
N LEU A 142 5.29 25.36 -15.38
CA LEU A 142 5.05 24.79 -16.71
C LEU A 142 4.88 23.26 -16.69
N LYS A 143 5.32 22.56 -15.64
CA LYS A 143 5.16 21.10 -15.49
C LYS A 143 3.77 20.65 -15.06
N ILE A 144 2.95 21.52 -14.47
CA ILE A 144 1.67 21.14 -13.85
C ILE A 144 0.67 20.69 -14.92
N GLU A 145 0.45 19.39 -15.03
CA GLU A 145 -0.47 18.73 -15.99
C GLU A 145 -1.93 18.88 -15.57
N ASN A 146 -2.57 20.00 -15.91
CA ASN A 146 -4.04 20.18 -16.05
C ASN A 146 -4.44 21.66 -16.26
N ILE A 147 -3.56 22.49 -16.82
CA ILE A 147 -3.81 23.93 -16.90
C ILE A 147 -4.02 24.34 -18.34
N HIS A 148 -5.19 24.91 -18.62
CA HIS A 148 -5.43 25.71 -19.81
C HIS A 148 -4.57 26.99 -19.74
N PHE A 149 -3.33 26.86 -20.16
CA PHE A 149 -2.43 27.99 -20.34
C PHE A 149 -2.86 28.77 -21.60
N HIS A 150 -3.25 30.04 -21.43
CA HIS A 150 -3.28 31.04 -22.51
C HIS A 150 -2.17 32.11 -22.29
N PRO A 151 -0.89 31.76 -22.08
CA PRO A 151 0.17 32.74 -22.19
C PRO A 151 0.17 33.26 -23.62
N SER A 152 0.47 34.54 -23.79
CA SER A 152 0.64 35.11 -25.12
C SER A 152 1.77 34.35 -25.82
N SER A 153 1.54 33.77 -27.01
CA SER A 153 2.56 33.04 -27.79
C SER A 153 3.89 33.82 -27.87
N ASN A 154 3.80 35.16 -27.97
CA ASN A 154 4.94 36.08 -27.96
C ASN A 154 5.78 36.08 -26.67
N MET A 155 5.18 35.82 -25.49
CA MET A 155 5.91 35.81 -24.21
C MET A 155 6.69 34.51 -23.99
N LEU A 156 6.14 33.36 -24.40
CA LEU A 156 6.88 32.10 -24.38
C LEU A 156 8.05 32.12 -25.36
N GLN A 157 7.87 32.75 -26.54
CA GLN A 157 8.95 32.99 -27.49
C GLN A 157 10.06 33.86 -26.90
N LEU A 158 9.69 34.98 -26.25
CA LEU A 158 10.66 35.86 -25.58
C LEU A 158 11.46 35.11 -24.49
N LEU A 159 10.78 34.29 -23.70
CA LEU A 159 11.42 33.45 -22.68
C LEU A 159 12.40 32.44 -23.29
N CYS A 160 12.06 31.81 -24.41
CA CYS A 160 12.96 30.88 -25.11
C CYS A 160 14.23 31.58 -25.60
N VAL A 161 14.09 32.77 -26.20
CA VAL A 161 15.24 33.55 -26.67
C VAL A 161 16.13 33.95 -25.49
N GLN A 162 15.53 34.43 -24.40
CA GLN A 162 16.27 34.84 -23.22
C GLN A 162 17.01 33.65 -22.55
N ALA A 163 16.32 32.52 -22.36
CA ALA A 163 16.94 31.31 -21.83
C ALA A 163 18.07 30.80 -22.73
N SER A 164 17.93 30.89 -24.06
CA SER A 164 18.97 30.51 -25.02
C SER A 164 20.21 31.40 -24.93
N ASN A 165 20.04 32.71 -24.70
CA ASN A 165 21.16 33.63 -24.50
C ASN A 165 21.90 33.34 -23.18
N ASP A 166 21.14 33.07 -22.12
CA ASP A 166 21.66 32.84 -20.78
C ASP A 166 22.34 31.47 -20.60
N LEU A 167 22.29 30.59 -21.61
CA LEU A 167 23.13 29.40 -21.67
C LEU A 167 24.63 29.71 -21.78
N THR A 168 25.00 30.93 -22.21
CA THR A 168 26.41 31.38 -22.27
C THR A 168 26.91 31.98 -20.95
N ASP A 169 26.07 31.97 -19.90
CA ASP A 169 26.42 32.51 -18.59
C ASP A 169 27.58 31.74 -17.93
N LEU A 170 28.43 32.46 -17.19
CA LEU A 170 29.57 31.90 -16.49
C LEU A 170 29.15 30.95 -15.36
N HIS A 171 27.99 31.18 -14.74
CA HIS A 171 27.54 30.41 -13.59
C HIS A 171 26.78 29.14 -14.01
N TYR A 172 27.23 27.99 -13.49
CA TYR A 172 26.67 26.68 -13.83
C TYR A 172 25.17 26.57 -13.55
N SER A 173 24.68 27.20 -12.46
CA SER A 173 23.27 27.12 -12.06
C SER A 173 22.32 27.80 -13.05
N ILE A 174 22.77 28.87 -13.72
CA ILE A 174 21.96 29.52 -14.75
C ILE A 174 21.89 28.59 -15.95
N ARG A 175 23.05 28.06 -16.41
CA ARG A 175 23.09 27.12 -17.54
C ARG A 175 22.21 25.89 -17.30
N SER A 176 22.32 25.24 -16.13
CA SER A 176 21.54 24.04 -15.80
C SER A 176 20.04 24.27 -15.77
N VAL A 177 19.60 25.40 -15.20
CA VAL A 177 18.17 25.74 -15.13
C VAL A 177 17.64 26.16 -16.50
N CYS A 178 18.40 26.93 -17.29
CA CYS A 178 18.04 27.28 -18.67
C CYS A 178 17.89 26.04 -19.56
N ILE A 179 18.79 25.06 -19.46
CA ILE A 179 18.67 23.77 -20.17
C ILE A 179 17.36 23.07 -19.79
N SER A 180 17.08 22.97 -18.49
CA SER A 180 15.86 22.34 -17.98
C SER A 180 14.61 23.04 -18.49
N LEU A 181 14.61 24.37 -18.48
CA LEU A 181 13.50 25.20 -18.95
C LEU A 181 13.25 25.04 -20.46
N LEU A 182 14.31 25.06 -21.28
CA LEU A 182 14.19 24.85 -22.73
C LEU A 182 13.58 23.48 -23.06
N SER A 183 13.93 22.45 -22.28
CA SER A 183 13.34 21.11 -22.44
C SER A 183 11.84 21.07 -22.14
N THR A 184 11.34 21.98 -21.30
CA THR A 184 9.90 22.09 -20.95
C THR A 184 9.13 22.95 -21.93
N LEU A 185 9.76 24.02 -22.44
CA LEU A 185 9.11 24.96 -23.35
C LEU A 185 8.84 24.35 -24.74
N LEU A 186 9.76 23.53 -25.26
CA LEU A 186 9.66 22.97 -26.61
C LEU A 186 8.37 22.16 -26.87
N PRO A 187 7.99 21.17 -26.03
CA PRO A 187 6.73 20.44 -26.21
C PRO A 187 5.48 21.34 -26.13
N ILE A 188 5.53 22.38 -25.28
CA ILE A 188 4.41 23.32 -25.09
C ILE A 188 4.21 24.16 -26.35
N ILE A 189 5.28 24.65 -26.96
CA ILE A 189 5.24 25.42 -28.21
C ILE A 189 4.70 24.57 -29.35
N ASN A 190 5.21 23.34 -29.51
CA ASN A 190 4.73 22.41 -30.55
C ASN A 190 3.23 22.09 -30.41
N MET A 191 2.72 21.95 -29.18
CA MET A 191 1.28 21.74 -28.94
C MET A 191 0.41 22.95 -29.30
N MET A 192 0.93 24.18 -29.18
CA MET A 192 0.21 25.40 -29.54
C MET A 192 0.12 25.56 -31.07
N GLU A 193 1.20 25.25 -31.79
CA GLU A 193 1.24 25.32 -33.26
C GLU A 193 0.24 24.35 -33.94
N MET A 194 -0.04 23.19 -33.34
CA MET A 194 -1.00 22.22 -33.87
C MET A 194 -2.47 22.63 -33.69
N LYS A 195 -2.79 23.57 -32.78
CA LYS A 195 -4.17 24.02 -32.50
C LYS A 195 -4.59 25.21 -33.37
N ASP A 196 -3.66 26.12 -33.67
CA ASP A 196 -3.91 27.30 -34.49
C ASP A 196 -3.53 26.99 -35.95
N GLY A 197 -4.35 26.21 -36.65
CA GLY A 197 -4.14 25.77 -38.03
C GLY A 197 -4.00 26.88 -39.09
N GLN A 198 -3.93 28.15 -38.69
CA GLN A 198 -3.58 29.31 -39.52
C GLN A 198 -2.89 30.37 -38.65
N SER A 199 -1.57 30.35 -38.56
CA SER A 199 -0.82 31.57 -38.27
C SER A 199 0.44 31.66 -39.13
N ASN A 200 0.44 32.64 -40.03
CA ASN A 200 1.66 33.14 -40.66
C ASN A 200 2.52 33.80 -39.57
N LEU A 201 3.33 33.01 -38.86
CA LEU A 201 4.42 33.51 -38.03
C LEU A 201 5.74 33.16 -38.72
N ASN A 202 6.13 34.00 -39.68
CA ASN A 202 7.42 33.94 -40.38
C ASN A 202 8.62 34.37 -39.48
N ALA A 203 8.60 33.99 -38.19
CA ALA A 203 9.66 34.32 -37.22
C ALA A 203 10.22 33.08 -36.50
N LEU A 204 9.79 31.87 -36.87
CA LEU A 204 10.15 30.60 -36.21
C LEU A 204 11.18 29.75 -36.96
N ASP A 205 11.89 30.31 -37.94
CA ASP A 205 13.05 29.64 -38.57
C ASP A 205 14.24 29.44 -37.61
N PHE A 206 14.16 29.92 -36.36
CA PHE A 206 15.30 30.00 -35.43
C PHE A 206 15.38 28.94 -34.33
N LEU A 207 14.32 28.18 -34.04
CA LEU A 207 14.34 27.16 -32.97
C LEU A 207 13.51 25.92 -33.32
N ASN A 208 13.87 25.25 -34.41
CA ASN A 208 13.35 23.91 -34.74
C ASN A 208 13.71 22.92 -33.61
N GLU A 209 12.90 21.89 -33.38
CA GLU A 209 13.11 20.82 -32.38
C GLU A 209 14.55 20.27 -32.43
N ILE A 210 15.08 20.08 -33.64
CA ILE A 210 16.45 19.62 -33.89
C ILE A 210 17.51 20.63 -33.41
N GLN A 211 17.26 21.94 -33.55
CA GLN A 211 18.20 22.99 -33.13
C GLN A 211 18.29 23.08 -31.60
N ILE A 212 17.18 22.95 -30.88
CA ILE A 212 17.18 22.90 -29.42
C ILE A 212 17.89 21.64 -28.92
N GLN A 213 17.62 20.48 -29.51
CA GLN A 213 18.36 19.26 -29.17
C GLN A 213 19.87 19.41 -29.42
N LYS A 214 20.28 20.02 -30.55
CA LYS A 214 21.70 20.33 -30.84
C LYS A 214 22.30 21.35 -29.88
N MET A 215 21.52 22.31 -29.39
CA MET A 215 21.96 23.30 -28.42
C MET A 215 22.23 22.64 -27.07
N ILE A 216 21.28 21.83 -26.57
CA ILE A 216 21.41 21.08 -25.32
C ILE A 216 22.56 20.07 -25.42
N HIS A 217 22.73 19.41 -26.57
CA HIS A 217 23.79 18.42 -26.80
C HIS A 217 25.18 18.98 -26.45
N ARG A 218 25.47 20.22 -26.80
CA ARG A 218 26.78 20.87 -26.53
C ARG A 218 27.09 20.96 -25.04
N PHE A 219 26.06 21.05 -24.19
CA PHE A 219 26.22 21.12 -22.74
C PHE A 219 26.38 19.74 -22.10
N GLY A 220 26.28 18.65 -22.87
CA GLY A 220 26.70 17.32 -22.44
C GLY A 220 28.22 17.21 -22.23
N GLU A 221 29.01 18.14 -22.78
CA GLU A 221 30.47 18.24 -22.60
C GLU A 221 30.87 19.45 -21.71
N ASP A 222 29.93 20.04 -20.97
CA ASP A 222 30.21 21.20 -20.10
C ASP A 222 31.24 20.85 -19.01
N PRO A 223 32.15 21.78 -18.64
CA PRO A 223 33.12 21.54 -17.57
C PRO A 223 32.47 21.21 -16.21
N ASP A 224 31.27 21.72 -15.94
CA ASP A 224 30.57 21.46 -14.68
C ASP A 224 29.65 20.22 -14.78
N PRO A 225 29.82 19.22 -13.91
CA PRO A 225 29.03 17.99 -13.95
C PRO A 225 27.52 18.22 -13.76
N ARG A 226 27.11 19.25 -13.03
CA ARG A 226 25.67 19.54 -12.79
C ARG A 226 24.99 20.02 -14.07
N VAL A 227 25.72 20.72 -14.92
CA VAL A 227 25.24 21.16 -16.24
C VAL A 227 25.13 19.95 -17.18
N ARG A 228 26.14 19.06 -17.17
CA ARG A 228 26.07 17.80 -17.93
C ARG A 228 24.88 16.94 -17.49
N THR A 229 24.65 16.75 -16.19
CA THR A 229 23.48 16.05 -15.66
C THR A 229 22.17 16.71 -16.12
N ALA A 230 22.07 18.04 -16.06
CA ALA A 230 20.91 18.76 -16.53
C ALA A 230 20.65 18.57 -18.03
N ALA A 231 21.70 18.52 -18.85
CA ALA A 231 21.60 18.24 -20.29
C ALA A 231 21.05 16.84 -20.58
N ILE A 232 21.58 15.80 -19.92
CA ILE A 232 21.08 14.42 -20.10
C ILE A 232 19.62 14.29 -19.60
N ARG A 233 19.32 14.87 -18.43
CA ARG A 233 17.96 14.87 -17.86
C ARG A 233 16.95 15.63 -18.73
N ALA A 234 17.38 16.71 -19.39
CA ALA A 234 16.55 17.44 -20.33
C ALA A 234 16.12 16.58 -21.53
N PHE A 235 16.98 15.72 -22.07
CA PHE A 235 16.58 14.79 -23.13
C PHE A 235 15.57 13.74 -22.66
N LEU A 236 15.74 13.20 -21.45
CA LEU A 236 14.74 12.30 -20.85
C LEU A 236 13.38 12.98 -20.70
N HIS A 237 13.37 14.24 -20.24
CA HIS A 237 12.15 15.03 -20.12
C HIS A 237 11.48 15.29 -21.49
N LEU A 238 12.26 15.64 -22.52
CA LEU A 238 11.75 15.79 -23.88
C LEU A 238 11.07 14.51 -24.39
N HIS A 239 11.71 13.35 -24.18
CA HIS A 239 11.12 12.06 -24.56
C HIS A 239 9.81 11.77 -23.82
N GLN A 240 9.76 11.99 -22.50
CA GLN A 240 8.54 11.80 -21.70
C GLN A 240 7.38 12.69 -22.17
N ARG A 241 7.68 13.84 -22.76
CA ARG A 241 6.71 14.77 -23.36
C ARG A 241 6.36 14.45 -24.83
N GLY A 242 6.88 13.35 -25.38
CA GLY A 242 6.56 12.86 -26.73
C GLY A 242 7.44 13.41 -27.86
N CYS A 243 8.50 14.18 -27.56
CA CYS A 243 9.47 14.62 -28.57
C CYS A 243 10.33 13.45 -29.07
N LYS A 244 10.67 13.45 -30.36
CA LYS A 244 11.51 12.40 -30.95
C LYS A 244 12.97 12.78 -30.77
N LEU A 245 13.71 11.98 -30.01
CA LEU A 245 15.13 12.21 -29.76
C LEU A 245 15.99 11.84 -30.98
N ASP A 246 16.98 12.66 -31.28
CA ASP A 246 17.95 12.40 -32.35
C ASP A 246 18.93 11.26 -31.99
N LEU A 247 19.22 10.37 -32.94
CA LEU A 247 20.09 9.21 -32.74
C LEU A 247 21.55 9.62 -32.44
N SER A 248 21.98 10.81 -32.87
CA SER A 248 23.32 11.32 -32.58
C SER A 248 23.61 11.44 -31.08
N LEU A 249 22.57 11.57 -30.25
CA LEU A 249 22.66 11.60 -28.79
C LEU A 249 23.21 10.32 -28.19
N TYR A 250 23.09 9.18 -28.88
CA TYR A 250 23.58 7.91 -28.38
C TYR A 250 25.10 7.94 -28.12
N ASN A 251 25.88 8.54 -29.02
CA ASN A 251 27.33 8.71 -28.82
C ASN A 251 27.66 9.53 -27.58
N LEU A 252 26.94 10.63 -27.38
CA LEU A 252 27.10 11.48 -26.20
C LEU A 252 26.78 10.68 -24.92
N CYS A 253 25.74 9.85 -24.94
CA CYS A 253 25.41 9.05 -23.75
C CYS A 253 26.49 8.01 -23.46
N VAL A 254 27.05 7.37 -24.49
CA VAL A 254 28.13 6.39 -24.35
C VAL A 254 29.38 7.04 -23.76
N THR A 255 29.74 8.27 -24.15
CA THR A 255 30.85 8.99 -23.50
C THR A 255 30.52 9.33 -22.05
N CYS A 256 29.29 9.78 -21.77
CA CYS A 256 28.81 10.06 -20.42
C CYS A 256 28.78 8.84 -19.48
N LEU A 257 28.79 7.59 -19.98
CA LEU A 257 28.94 6.40 -19.12
C LEU A 257 30.31 6.31 -18.45
N THR A 258 31.32 7.01 -18.96
CA THR A 258 32.68 7.04 -18.38
C THR A 258 32.98 8.34 -17.63
N ASP A 259 31.94 9.13 -17.34
CA ASP A 259 32.06 10.44 -16.71
C ASP A 259 32.57 10.39 -15.26
N ASP A 260 33.24 11.45 -14.82
CA ASP A 260 33.80 11.59 -13.48
C ASP A 260 32.74 11.82 -12.39
N SER A 261 31.52 12.23 -12.76
CA SER A 261 30.38 12.41 -11.84
C SER A 261 29.45 11.20 -11.84
N GLU A 262 29.04 10.74 -10.65
CA GLU A 262 28.07 9.64 -10.53
C GLU A 262 26.69 9.99 -11.11
N GLU A 263 26.24 11.23 -10.94
CA GLU A 263 24.93 11.69 -11.38
C GLU A 263 24.82 11.72 -12.92
N VAL A 264 25.91 12.03 -13.61
CA VAL A 264 25.95 12.01 -15.09
C VAL A 264 25.85 10.57 -15.60
N ARG A 265 26.63 9.64 -15.04
CA ARG A 265 26.58 8.21 -15.41
C ARG A 265 25.19 7.61 -15.13
N PHE A 266 24.58 7.98 -14.00
CA PHE A 266 23.24 7.54 -13.61
C PHE A 266 22.16 7.96 -14.62
N GLU A 267 22.16 9.22 -15.05
CA GLU A 267 21.19 9.71 -16.04
C GLU A 267 21.48 9.17 -17.45
N ALA A 268 22.76 9.00 -17.80
CA ALA A 268 23.19 8.45 -19.09
C ALA A 268 22.68 7.03 -19.32
N LEU A 269 22.70 6.17 -18.27
CA LEU A 269 22.10 4.83 -18.30
C LEU A 269 20.64 4.86 -18.76
N SER A 270 19.85 5.78 -18.19
CA SER A 270 18.42 5.92 -18.51
C SER A 270 18.21 6.39 -19.96
N LEU A 271 19.05 7.31 -20.45
CA LEU A 271 18.94 7.84 -21.81
C LEU A 271 19.38 6.83 -22.87
N ILE A 272 20.40 6.01 -22.59
CA ILE A 272 20.81 4.89 -23.46
C ILE A 272 19.66 3.89 -23.60
N TRP A 273 18.99 3.55 -22.50
CA TRP A 273 17.83 2.68 -22.54
C TRP A 273 16.70 3.26 -23.40
N VAL A 274 16.36 4.53 -23.25
CA VAL A 274 15.36 5.20 -24.09
C VAL A 274 15.75 5.17 -25.58
N LEU A 275 16.98 5.58 -25.92
CA LEU A 275 17.39 5.65 -27.33
C LEU A 275 17.45 4.28 -27.99
N SER A 276 17.94 3.26 -27.28
CA SER A 276 18.04 1.89 -27.79
C SER A 276 16.69 1.21 -27.97
N THR A 277 15.68 1.59 -27.19
CA THR A 277 14.31 1.06 -27.35
C THR A 277 13.56 1.75 -28.50
N ILE A 278 13.77 3.07 -28.70
CA ILE A 278 13.23 3.81 -29.86
C ILE A 278 13.83 3.29 -31.18
N TYR A 279 15.15 3.10 -31.22
CA TYR A 279 15.92 2.74 -32.42
C TYR A 279 16.42 1.29 -32.37
N SER A 280 15.59 0.36 -31.91
CA SER A 280 15.99 -1.02 -31.58
C SER A 280 16.54 -1.85 -32.75
N GLN A 281 16.14 -1.54 -33.99
CA GLN A 281 16.56 -2.25 -35.20
C GLN A 281 17.71 -1.56 -35.95
N ASP A 282 18.13 -0.37 -35.52
CA ASP A 282 19.22 0.34 -36.19
C ASP A 282 20.54 -0.39 -35.97
N MET A 283 21.35 -0.47 -37.03
CA MET A 283 22.62 -1.19 -37.01
C MET A 283 23.79 -0.22 -36.82
N ARG A 284 24.67 -0.55 -35.88
CA ARG A 284 25.96 0.10 -35.70
C ARG A 284 27.08 -0.70 -36.33
N ASN A 285 27.95 0.01 -37.03
CA ASN A 285 29.11 -0.57 -37.69
C ASN A 285 30.33 -0.32 -36.83
N TYR A 286 30.96 -1.40 -36.37
CA TYR A 286 32.27 -1.38 -35.73
C TYR A 286 33.32 -1.82 -36.75
N VAL A 287 34.39 -1.04 -36.91
CA VAL A 287 35.54 -1.44 -37.72
C VAL A 287 36.52 -2.15 -36.78
N LEU A 288 36.71 -3.44 -37.01
CA LEU A 288 37.68 -4.25 -36.30
C LEU A 288 39.10 -3.97 -36.82
N ASP A 289 40.12 -4.29 -36.02
CA ASP A 289 41.53 -4.03 -36.36
C ASP A 289 42.02 -4.80 -37.60
N ASP A 290 41.33 -5.90 -37.96
CA ASP A 290 41.55 -6.64 -39.20
C ASP A 290 40.87 -5.99 -40.44
N GLY A 291 40.26 -4.81 -40.25
CA GLY A 291 39.53 -4.06 -41.26
C GLY A 291 38.12 -4.60 -41.55
N THR A 292 37.65 -5.61 -40.83
CA THR A 292 36.29 -6.15 -41.02
C THR A 292 35.25 -5.27 -40.31
N ILE A 293 34.09 -5.11 -40.95
CA ILE A 293 32.98 -4.33 -40.38
C ILE A 293 32.02 -5.30 -39.70
N GLN A 294 31.89 -5.20 -38.38
CA GLN A 294 30.90 -5.90 -37.60
C GLN A 294 29.67 -5.02 -37.42
N ASN A 295 28.50 -5.54 -37.77
CA ASN A 295 27.24 -4.83 -37.57
C ASN A 295 26.51 -5.40 -36.35
N ILE A 296 26.23 -4.55 -35.35
CA ILE A 296 25.54 -4.92 -34.12
C ILE A 296 24.26 -4.08 -34.02
N ARG A 297 23.14 -4.68 -33.59
CA ARG A 297 21.90 -3.92 -33.34
C ARG A 297 22.14 -2.94 -32.20
N LEU A 298 21.63 -1.72 -32.31
CA LEU A 298 21.77 -0.69 -31.28
C LEU A 298 21.26 -1.17 -29.91
N LEU A 299 20.18 -1.96 -29.91
CA LEU A 299 19.63 -2.57 -28.70
C LEU A 299 20.63 -3.51 -28.01
N ASP A 300 21.33 -4.35 -28.77
CA ASP A 300 22.33 -5.29 -28.25
C ASP A 300 23.60 -4.57 -27.80
N ASP A 301 24.03 -3.55 -28.54
CA ASP A 301 25.16 -2.67 -28.18
C ASP A 301 24.88 -1.93 -26.86
N ALA A 302 23.69 -1.34 -26.74
CA ALA A 302 23.25 -0.64 -25.54
C ALA A 302 23.18 -1.56 -24.33
N PHE A 303 22.63 -2.77 -24.48
CA PHE A 303 22.59 -3.76 -23.41
C PHE A 303 24.00 -4.12 -22.93
N THR A 304 24.93 -4.33 -23.86
CA THR A 304 26.33 -4.65 -23.57
C THR A 304 27.03 -3.51 -22.80
N LYS A 305 26.75 -2.24 -23.16
CA LYS A 305 27.24 -1.07 -22.42
C LYS A 305 26.61 -0.91 -21.04
N ILE A 306 25.38 -1.35 -20.84
CA ILE A 306 24.74 -1.34 -19.52
C ILE A 306 25.32 -2.45 -18.63
N CYS A 307 25.65 -3.60 -19.22
CA CYS A 307 26.35 -4.68 -18.51
C CYS A 307 27.70 -4.21 -17.93
N ASP A 308 28.47 -3.41 -18.69
CA ASP A 308 29.70 -2.78 -18.20
C ASP A 308 29.48 -1.97 -16.91
N MET A 309 28.34 -1.27 -16.82
CA MET A 309 28.00 -0.40 -15.68
C MET A 309 27.63 -1.16 -14.41
N VAL A 310 27.44 -2.48 -14.48
CA VAL A 310 27.32 -3.33 -13.27
C VAL A 310 28.64 -3.34 -12.49
N ASN A 311 29.76 -2.97 -13.10
CA ASN A 311 31.05 -2.84 -12.41
C ASN A 311 31.40 -1.39 -12.03
N ASP A 312 30.41 -0.47 -12.02
CA ASP A 312 30.65 0.93 -11.67
C ASP A 312 31.10 1.11 -10.21
N ARG A 313 31.92 2.13 -9.96
CA ARG A 313 32.35 2.49 -8.60
C ARG A 313 31.20 2.92 -7.67
N SER A 314 30.11 3.48 -8.20
CA SER A 314 28.97 3.94 -7.42
C SER A 314 27.89 2.86 -7.33
N VAL A 315 27.47 2.54 -6.11
CA VAL A 315 26.41 1.56 -5.83
C VAL A 315 25.10 1.94 -6.51
N LYS A 316 24.77 3.24 -6.54
CA LYS A 316 23.55 3.75 -7.20
C LYS A 316 23.55 3.44 -8.69
N VAL A 317 24.69 3.60 -9.35
CA VAL A 317 24.85 3.34 -10.79
C VAL A 317 24.78 1.84 -11.06
N ARG A 318 25.44 1.00 -10.27
CA ARG A 318 25.36 -0.46 -10.39
C ARG A 318 23.94 -0.99 -10.22
N SER A 319 23.24 -0.55 -9.17
CA SER A 319 21.85 -0.94 -8.90
C SER A 319 20.94 -0.52 -10.06
N LYS A 320 21.08 0.72 -10.55
CA LYS A 320 20.33 1.23 -11.71
C LYS A 320 20.64 0.44 -12.99
N ALA A 321 21.90 0.10 -13.23
CA ALA A 321 22.32 -0.72 -14.37
C ALA A 321 21.64 -2.10 -14.32
N CYS A 322 21.73 -2.79 -13.18
CA CYS A 322 21.03 -4.06 -12.97
C CYS A 322 19.54 -3.93 -13.25
N THR A 323 18.84 -2.95 -12.63
CA THR A 323 17.40 -2.73 -12.86
C THR A 323 17.06 -2.52 -14.34
N ILE A 324 17.86 -1.73 -15.06
CA ILE A 324 17.62 -1.47 -16.48
C ILE A 324 17.82 -2.73 -17.31
N MET A 325 18.81 -3.59 -17.01
CA MET A 325 19.01 -4.85 -17.73
C MET A 325 17.74 -5.71 -17.79
N GLY A 326 16.95 -5.73 -16.71
CA GLY A 326 15.69 -6.48 -16.64
C GLY A 326 14.65 -6.10 -17.70
N SER A 327 14.70 -4.85 -18.20
CA SER A 327 13.74 -4.31 -19.17
C SER A 327 14.05 -4.64 -20.64
N TYR A 328 15.19 -5.28 -20.92
CA TYR A 328 15.67 -5.60 -22.27
C TYR A 328 15.17 -6.96 -22.77
N HIS A 329 13.89 -7.05 -23.09
CA HIS A 329 13.24 -8.32 -23.46
C HIS A 329 13.62 -8.85 -24.87
N GLN A 330 14.21 -8.02 -25.74
CA GLN A 330 14.45 -8.34 -27.16
C GLN A 330 15.95 -8.45 -27.52
N VAL A 331 16.82 -8.49 -26.50
CA VAL A 331 18.26 -8.70 -26.68
C VAL A 331 18.50 -10.07 -27.27
N ASP A 332 19.55 -10.17 -28.08
CA ASP A 332 19.96 -11.46 -28.65
C ASP A 332 20.21 -12.48 -27.53
N GLU A 333 19.64 -13.67 -27.71
CA GLU A 333 19.68 -14.74 -26.70
C GLU A 333 21.11 -15.16 -26.34
N SER A 334 22.07 -15.05 -27.26
CA SER A 334 23.47 -15.38 -26.99
C SER A 334 24.12 -14.39 -26.02
N ILE A 335 23.94 -13.08 -26.26
CA ILE A 335 24.44 -12.01 -25.39
C ILE A 335 23.81 -12.11 -24.01
N LEU A 336 22.50 -12.40 -23.96
CA LEU A 336 21.80 -12.59 -22.70
C LEU A 336 22.37 -13.79 -21.92
N LEU A 337 22.67 -14.92 -22.57
CA LEU A 337 23.27 -16.08 -21.90
C LEU A 337 24.72 -15.81 -21.43
N GLU A 338 25.47 -14.96 -22.12
CA GLU A 338 26.81 -14.54 -21.68
C GLU A 338 26.78 -13.81 -20.33
N THR A 339 25.69 -13.12 -19.99
CA THR A 339 25.56 -12.48 -18.66
C THR A 339 25.63 -13.45 -17.48
N LEU A 340 25.42 -14.74 -17.74
CA LEU A 340 25.51 -15.84 -16.79
C LEU A 340 26.67 -16.80 -17.09
N SER A 341 27.60 -16.44 -17.98
CA SER A 341 28.79 -17.25 -18.27
C SER A 341 29.98 -16.82 -17.44
N GLN A 342 30.66 -17.79 -16.81
CA GLN A 342 31.96 -17.59 -16.15
C GLN A 342 33.14 -17.71 -17.13
N GLU A 343 32.91 -18.24 -18.34
CA GLU A 343 33.92 -18.42 -19.39
C GLU A 343 33.71 -17.41 -20.53
N ILE A 344 34.79 -16.79 -21.03
CA ILE A 344 34.74 -15.92 -22.21
C ILE A 344 34.57 -16.80 -23.45
N ILE A 345 33.35 -16.88 -23.99
CA ILE A 345 33.08 -17.65 -25.21
C ILE A 345 33.54 -16.83 -26.42
N THR A 346 34.70 -17.16 -26.98
CA THR A 346 35.14 -16.56 -28.25
C THR A 346 34.33 -17.15 -29.42
N HIS A 347 33.36 -16.42 -29.92
CA HIS A 347 32.62 -16.79 -31.14
C HIS A 347 33.47 -16.52 -32.40
N GLY A 348 34.30 -17.48 -32.78
CA GLY A 348 35.05 -17.49 -34.03
C GLY A 348 35.32 -18.91 -34.50
N LYS A 349 34.64 -19.32 -35.58
CA LYS A 349 34.80 -20.55 -36.40
C LYS A 349 35.69 -21.66 -35.79
N SER A 350 35.06 -22.80 -35.49
CA SER A 350 35.71 -24.11 -35.33
C SER A 350 36.90 -24.28 -36.27
N TRP A 351 38.12 -24.19 -35.74
CA TRP A 351 39.32 -24.64 -36.43
C TRP A 351 39.35 -26.17 -36.31
N LYS A 352 38.90 -26.86 -37.36
CA LYS A 352 39.26 -28.27 -37.54
C LYS A 352 40.77 -28.32 -37.81
N PRO A 353 41.58 -29.07 -37.05
CA PRO A 353 42.97 -29.26 -37.40
C PRO A 353 43.00 -30.12 -38.67
N ILE A 354 43.28 -29.50 -39.81
CA ILE A 354 43.64 -30.23 -41.02
C ILE A 354 45.00 -30.87 -40.75
N SER A 355 45.00 -32.19 -40.81
CA SER A 355 46.18 -33.06 -40.85
C SER A 355 47.28 -32.47 -41.73
N GLY A 356 48.45 -32.23 -41.12
CA GLY A 356 49.70 -31.89 -41.82
C GLY A 356 50.88 -32.02 -40.88
N HIS A 357 51.67 -33.07 -41.07
CA HIS A 357 52.86 -33.41 -40.28
C HIS A 357 53.90 -32.29 -40.25
N ILE A 358 54.20 -31.70 -39.08
CA ILE A 358 55.58 -31.29 -38.71
C ILE A 358 55.78 -31.55 -37.21
N LYS A 359 56.77 -32.41 -36.91
CA LYS A 359 57.24 -32.72 -35.56
C LYS A 359 58.12 -31.56 -35.05
N SER A 360 57.74 -30.90 -33.96
CA SER A 360 58.71 -30.19 -33.11
C SER A 360 58.27 -30.12 -31.63
N LYS A 361 58.99 -30.89 -30.82
CA LYS A 361 59.34 -30.74 -29.38
C LYS A 361 58.35 -30.00 -28.45
N LYS A 362 57.76 -30.76 -27.53
CA LYS A 362 57.15 -30.27 -26.28
C LYS A 362 58.16 -29.46 -25.45
N PRO A 363 57.85 -28.23 -24.99
CA PRO A 363 58.40 -27.70 -23.75
C PRO A 363 57.54 -28.17 -22.58
N ARG A 364 58.22 -28.39 -21.44
CA ARG A 364 57.62 -28.81 -20.17
C ARG A 364 56.79 -27.67 -19.60
N PHE A 365 55.56 -27.98 -19.21
CA PHE A 365 54.70 -27.11 -18.40
C PHE A 365 55.35 -26.95 -17.03
N ILE A 366 55.83 -25.74 -16.72
CA ILE A 366 56.16 -25.31 -15.36
C ILE A 366 54.94 -24.51 -14.92
N PRO A 367 54.26 -24.85 -13.81
CA PRO A 367 53.20 -24.01 -13.28
C PRO A 367 53.85 -22.77 -12.66
N THR A 368 53.67 -21.62 -13.28
CA THR A 368 53.97 -20.32 -12.67
C THR A 368 52.85 -20.00 -11.67
N PRO A 369 53.15 -19.47 -10.46
CA PRO A 369 52.12 -19.09 -9.50
C PRO A 369 51.20 -18.00 -10.04
N GLU A 370 49.93 -18.05 -9.67
CA GLU A 370 48.93 -17.00 -9.93
C GLU A 370 49.45 -15.64 -9.41
N GLY A 371 49.83 -14.75 -10.32
CA GLY A 371 50.31 -13.42 -9.93
C GLY A 371 50.92 -12.58 -11.05
N ASP A 372 51.58 -13.18 -12.03
CA ASP A 372 52.19 -12.44 -13.14
C ASP A 372 51.44 -12.70 -14.46
N LEU A 373 50.37 -11.93 -14.69
CA LEU A 373 49.82 -11.70 -16.02
C LEU A 373 50.50 -10.46 -16.58
N ASP A 374 51.42 -10.66 -17.51
CA ASP A 374 52.04 -9.59 -18.32
C ASP A 374 50.95 -8.65 -18.86
N VAL A 375 51.03 -7.38 -18.46
CA VAL A 375 50.06 -6.31 -18.77
C VAL A 375 50.24 -5.76 -20.21
N GLU A 376 51.00 -6.44 -21.07
CA GLU A 376 51.43 -5.92 -22.37
C GLU A 376 50.69 -6.50 -23.60
N SER A 377 49.43 -6.89 -23.43
CA SER A 377 48.52 -7.07 -24.58
C SER A 377 47.14 -6.49 -24.30
N ALA A 378 47.08 -5.15 -24.22
CA ALA A 378 45.83 -4.38 -24.15
C ALA A 378 44.94 -4.54 -25.41
N GLU A 379 45.49 -5.08 -26.51
CA GLU A 379 44.85 -5.16 -27.83
C GLU A 379 44.06 -6.45 -28.10
N LEU A 380 44.08 -7.44 -27.18
CA LEU A 380 43.23 -8.65 -27.26
C LEU A 380 41.90 -8.52 -26.48
N ARG A 381 41.57 -7.31 -25.99
CA ARG A 381 40.35 -7.03 -25.21
C ARG A 381 39.12 -6.63 -26.03
N ILE A 382 39.25 -6.45 -27.35
CA ILE A 382 38.19 -5.81 -28.17
C ILE A 382 37.10 -6.81 -28.64
N LEU A 383 37.18 -8.08 -28.26
CA LEU A 383 36.07 -9.05 -28.36
C LEU A 383 35.85 -9.83 -27.04
N LYS A 384 36.16 -9.21 -25.89
CA LYS A 384 35.52 -9.62 -24.63
C LYS A 384 34.13 -9.01 -24.65
N SER A 385 33.09 -9.83 -24.80
CA SER A 385 31.71 -9.39 -24.55
C SER A 385 31.65 -8.80 -23.15
N SER A 386 31.42 -7.50 -23.01
CA SER A 386 31.22 -6.90 -21.68
C SER A 386 29.93 -7.33 -21.00
N ALA A 387 29.07 -8.04 -21.73
CA ALA A 387 27.95 -8.75 -21.13
C ALA A 387 28.42 -9.93 -20.27
N CYS A 388 29.59 -10.52 -20.53
CA CYS A 388 30.08 -11.71 -19.85
C CYS A 388 30.11 -11.57 -18.32
N GLY A 389 29.35 -12.42 -17.63
CA GLY A 389 29.34 -12.46 -16.16
C GLY A 389 28.69 -11.24 -15.48
N ALA A 390 28.02 -10.35 -16.22
CA ALA A 390 27.44 -9.13 -15.63
C ALA A 390 26.42 -9.43 -14.51
N PHE A 391 25.53 -10.41 -14.69
CA PHE A 391 24.60 -10.79 -13.62
C PHE A 391 25.29 -11.50 -12.47
N ILE A 392 26.35 -12.27 -12.73
CA ILE A 392 27.15 -12.90 -11.68
C ILE A 392 27.74 -11.82 -10.77
N HIS A 393 28.36 -10.77 -11.35
CA HIS A 393 28.86 -9.63 -10.59
C HIS A 393 27.76 -8.89 -9.82
N GLY A 394 26.57 -8.71 -10.42
CA GLY A 394 25.43 -8.09 -9.73
C GLY A 394 24.92 -8.92 -8.54
N LEU A 395 24.93 -10.25 -8.65
CA LEU A 395 24.55 -11.17 -7.58
C LEU A 395 25.61 -11.26 -6.47
N GLU A 396 26.89 -11.17 -6.81
CA GLU A 396 28.02 -11.21 -5.87
C GLU A 396 28.37 -9.83 -5.26
N ASP A 397 27.56 -8.80 -5.53
CA ASP A 397 27.84 -7.44 -5.06
C ASP A 397 27.81 -7.34 -3.53
N ALA A 398 28.69 -6.50 -2.98
CA ALA A 398 28.74 -6.24 -1.53
C ALA A 398 27.45 -5.62 -0.96
N TYR A 399 26.65 -4.94 -1.79
CA TYR A 399 25.46 -4.21 -1.36
C TYR A 399 24.16 -4.92 -1.79
N GLN A 400 23.24 -5.09 -0.83
CA GLN A 400 21.94 -5.75 -1.07
C GLN A 400 21.09 -5.09 -2.15
N ASP A 401 21.20 -3.78 -2.34
CA ASP A 401 20.40 -3.03 -3.33
C ASP A 401 20.76 -3.44 -4.77
N VAL A 402 22.03 -3.79 -5.00
CA VAL A 402 22.50 -4.29 -6.31
C VAL A 402 22.10 -5.75 -6.47
N ARG A 403 22.30 -6.57 -5.43
CA ARG A 403 21.90 -8.00 -5.44
C ARG A 403 20.41 -8.18 -5.74
N ASN A 404 19.55 -7.41 -5.07
CA ASN A 404 18.10 -7.45 -5.31
C ASN A 404 17.73 -6.94 -6.70
N ALA A 405 18.34 -5.84 -7.17
CA ALA A 405 18.11 -5.34 -8.52
C ALA A 405 18.52 -6.36 -9.60
N ALA A 406 19.60 -7.12 -9.37
CA ALA A 406 20.03 -8.20 -10.24
C ALA A 406 19.03 -9.37 -10.23
N ILE A 407 18.61 -9.83 -9.04
CA ILE A 407 17.59 -10.90 -8.88
C ILE A 407 16.29 -10.52 -9.61
N ASP A 408 15.79 -9.31 -9.39
CA ASP A 408 14.54 -8.83 -10.01
C ASP A 408 14.65 -8.79 -11.54
N SER A 409 15.82 -8.40 -12.03
CA SER A 409 16.09 -8.29 -13.48
C SER A 409 16.24 -9.66 -14.14
N ILE A 410 16.93 -10.59 -13.48
CA ILE A 410 16.97 -12.00 -13.89
C ILE A 410 15.55 -12.55 -13.93
N CYS A 411 14.74 -12.29 -12.91
CA CYS A 411 13.34 -12.74 -12.86
C CYS A 411 12.56 -12.22 -14.07
N GLN A 412 12.60 -10.92 -14.36
CA GLN A 412 11.88 -10.31 -15.49
C GLN A 412 12.28 -10.93 -16.84
N LEU A 413 13.57 -11.12 -17.07
CA LEU A 413 14.10 -11.71 -18.30
C LEU A 413 13.72 -13.20 -18.42
N CYS A 414 13.75 -13.95 -17.31
CA CYS A 414 13.33 -15.34 -17.27
C CYS A 414 11.85 -15.53 -17.62
N MET A 415 10.98 -14.56 -17.33
CA MET A 415 9.56 -14.60 -17.73
C MET A 415 9.37 -14.47 -19.25
N HIS A 416 10.39 -14.07 -20.02
CA HIS A 416 10.29 -13.89 -21.46
C HIS A 416 11.17 -14.87 -22.26
N ASN A 417 12.16 -15.50 -21.63
CA ASN A 417 13.11 -16.38 -22.28
C ASN A 417 13.30 -17.71 -21.51
N GLU A 418 12.81 -18.81 -22.10
CA GLU A 418 12.88 -20.15 -21.49
C GLU A 418 14.31 -20.67 -21.32
N LYS A 419 15.20 -20.45 -22.30
CA LYS A 419 16.58 -20.97 -22.19
C LYS A 419 17.38 -20.21 -21.14
N PHE A 420 17.20 -18.89 -21.08
CA PHE A 420 17.78 -18.06 -20.03
C PHE A 420 17.25 -18.50 -18.66
N SER A 421 15.93 -18.70 -18.53
CA SER A 421 15.30 -19.23 -17.31
C SER A 421 15.97 -20.51 -16.80
N LYS A 422 16.19 -21.51 -17.67
CA LYS A 422 16.87 -22.76 -17.29
C LYS A 422 18.29 -22.54 -16.77
N ARG A 423 19.04 -21.58 -17.35
CA ARG A 423 20.41 -21.28 -16.93
C ARG A 423 20.46 -20.48 -15.63
N SER A 424 19.47 -19.61 -15.38
CA SER A 424 19.40 -18.74 -14.19
C SER A 424 19.10 -19.48 -12.89
N VAL A 425 18.49 -20.68 -12.94
CA VAL A 425 18.05 -21.42 -11.75
C VAL A 425 19.19 -21.64 -10.76
N GLU A 426 20.35 -22.08 -11.22
CA GLU A 426 21.53 -22.36 -10.38
C GLU A 426 21.94 -21.10 -9.59
N PHE A 427 22.11 -19.98 -10.29
CA PHE A 427 22.48 -18.70 -9.68
C PHE A 427 21.44 -18.18 -8.68
N LEU A 428 20.14 -18.32 -8.97
CA LEU A 428 19.09 -17.90 -8.04
C LEU A 428 19.03 -18.81 -6.80
N VAL A 429 19.24 -20.12 -6.96
CA VAL A 429 19.32 -21.05 -5.83
C VAL A 429 20.52 -20.76 -4.95
N ASP A 430 21.66 -20.35 -5.52
CA ASP A 430 22.84 -19.94 -4.75
C ASP A 430 22.53 -18.73 -3.83
N MET A 431 21.71 -17.79 -4.31
CA MET A 431 21.24 -16.65 -3.49
C MET A 431 20.36 -17.05 -2.29
N PHE A 432 19.93 -18.31 -2.18
CA PHE A 432 19.22 -18.78 -0.99
C PHE A 432 20.13 -18.93 0.22
N GLN A 433 21.45 -18.89 0.04
CA GLN A 433 22.43 -18.93 1.12
C GLN A 433 23.05 -17.55 1.40
N ASP A 434 22.46 -16.48 0.86
CA ASP A 434 22.88 -15.10 1.14
C ASP A 434 22.75 -14.78 2.63
N GLU A 435 23.69 -13.99 3.14
CA GLU A 435 23.73 -13.56 4.54
C GLU A 435 22.54 -12.67 4.93
N ILE A 436 21.86 -12.05 3.96
CA ILE A 436 20.74 -11.12 4.18
C ILE A 436 19.39 -11.79 3.85
N ASP A 437 18.51 -11.82 4.85
CA ASP A 437 17.18 -12.45 4.77
C ASP A 437 16.32 -11.89 3.63
N PHE A 438 16.38 -10.58 3.39
CA PHE A 438 15.64 -9.91 2.32
C PHE A 438 16.08 -10.37 0.92
N VAL A 439 17.38 -10.58 0.71
CA VAL A 439 17.94 -11.09 -0.56
C VAL A 439 17.52 -12.54 -0.78
N ARG A 440 17.62 -13.38 0.26
CA ARG A 440 17.15 -14.78 0.22
C ARG A 440 15.67 -14.85 -0.15
N LEU A 441 14.84 -14.06 0.54
CA LEU A 441 13.40 -13.99 0.30
C LEU A 441 13.07 -13.56 -1.14
N ASN A 442 13.79 -12.54 -1.65
CA ASN A 442 13.56 -12.06 -3.01
C ASN A 442 13.91 -13.13 -4.05
N SER A 443 15.05 -13.82 -3.88
CA SER A 443 15.42 -14.90 -4.78
C SER A 443 14.40 -16.04 -4.80
N ILE A 444 13.93 -16.47 -3.62
CA ILE A 444 12.94 -17.55 -3.49
C ILE A 444 11.62 -17.15 -4.17
N LYS A 445 11.15 -15.91 -3.95
CA LYS A 445 9.94 -15.39 -4.59
C LYS A 445 10.10 -15.27 -6.10
N SER A 446 11.26 -14.82 -6.57
CA SER A 446 11.58 -14.73 -8.00
C SER A 446 11.59 -16.10 -8.65
N LEU A 447 12.24 -17.08 -8.04
CA LEU A 447 12.25 -18.46 -8.55
C LEU A 447 10.85 -19.09 -8.51
N HIS A 448 10.04 -18.78 -7.49
CA HIS A 448 8.64 -19.19 -7.45
C HIS A 448 7.84 -18.62 -8.65
N LYS A 449 7.98 -17.32 -8.96
CA LYS A 449 7.33 -16.68 -10.12
C LYS A 449 7.75 -17.35 -11.42
N ILE A 450 9.05 -17.54 -11.63
CA ILE A 450 9.59 -18.22 -12.82
C ILE A 450 9.00 -19.63 -12.94
N GLY A 451 8.94 -20.38 -11.84
CA GLY A 451 8.41 -21.74 -11.78
C GLY A 451 6.92 -21.88 -12.10
N THR A 452 6.14 -20.80 -11.97
CA THR A 452 4.73 -20.80 -12.40
C THR A 452 4.57 -20.68 -13.92
N GLN A 453 5.56 -20.13 -14.62
CA GLN A 453 5.52 -19.95 -16.07
C GLN A 453 6.29 -21.05 -16.81
N TYR A 454 7.51 -21.37 -16.35
CA TYR A 454 8.37 -22.38 -16.94
C TYR A 454 8.73 -23.44 -15.90
N PRO A 455 8.69 -24.74 -16.25
CA PRO A 455 9.02 -25.79 -15.29
C PRO A 455 10.50 -25.72 -14.89
N ILE A 456 10.75 -25.52 -13.60
CA ILE A 456 12.09 -25.52 -13.01
C ILE A 456 12.44 -26.94 -12.60
N GLU A 457 13.61 -27.43 -13.03
CA GLU A 457 14.07 -28.78 -12.71
C GLU A 457 15.14 -28.76 -11.62
N LEU A 458 14.83 -29.36 -10.46
CA LEU A 458 15.79 -29.52 -9.36
C LEU A 458 16.43 -30.90 -9.42
N ASP A 459 17.76 -30.94 -9.53
CA ASP A 459 18.55 -32.14 -9.29
C ASP A 459 18.87 -32.32 -7.80
N SER A 460 19.69 -33.32 -7.50
CA SER A 460 20.06 -33.64 -6.13
C SER A 460 20.80 -32.51 -5.42
N GLU A 461 21.61 -31.71 -6.12
CA GLU A 461 22.43 -30.67 -5.49
C GLU A 461 21.58 -29.43 -5.19
N LEU A 462 20.87 -28.93 -6.20
CA LEU A 462 19.96 -27.78 -6.05
C LEU A 462 18.84 -28.05 -5.04
N LEU A 463 18.34 -29.29 -5.00
CA LEU A 463 17.37 -29.68 -3.99
C LEU A 463 17.96 -29.64 -2.57
N GLN A 464 19.19 -30.09 -2.34
CA GLN A 464 19.79 -30.03 -1.01
C GLN A 464 19.99 -28.59 -0.53
N ILE A 465 20.45 -27.70 -1.41
CA ILE A 465 20.58 -26.27 -1.12
C ILE A 465 19.21 -25.70 -0.75
N THR A 466 18.19 -25.95 -1.57
CA THR A 466 16.82 -25.49 -1.29
C THR A 466 16.26 -26.04 0.02
N LEU A 467 16.50 -27.31 0.31
CA LEU A 467 16.04 -27.94 1.56
C LEU A 467 16.77 -27.41 2.80
N SER A 468 18.00 -26.90 2.64
CA SER A 468 18.74 -26.29 3.76
C SER A 468 18.03 -25.03 4.30
N VAL A 469 17.36 -24.27 3.43
CA VAL A 469 16.57 -23.06 3.74
C VAL A 469 15.38 -23.34 4.64
N LEU A 470 14.90 -24.59 4.70
CA LEU A 470 13.82 -24.97 5.63
C LEU A 470 14.20 -24.79 7.10
N ASN A 471 15.49 -24.59 7.40
CA ASN A 471 16.00 -24.31 8.74
C ASN A 471 16.21 -22.81 9.02
N ASP A 472 15.78 -21.93 8.12
CA ASP A 472 15.92 -20.47 8.26
C ASP A 472 15.18 -19.97 9.51
N ALA A 473 15.73 -18.92 10.14
CA ALA A 473 15.12 -18.30 11.31
C ALA A 473 13.82 -17.56 10.94
N ASP A 474 13.77 -16.93 9.76
CA ASP A 474 12.63 -16.14 9.31
C ASP A 474 11.48 -17.07 8.80
N PRO A 475 10.29 -17.06 9.44
CA PRO A 475 9.14 -17.82 8.96
C PRO A 475 8.71 -17.45 7.54
N MET A 476 8.87 -16.20 7.10
CA MET A 476 8.48 -15.75 5.76
C MET A 476 9.35 -16.39 4.68
N VAL A 477 10.65 -16.57 4.96
CA VAL A 477 11.59 -17.26 4.08
C VAL A 477 11.23 -18.75 3.98
N ARG A 478 10.93 -19.40 5.11
CA ARG A 478 10.50 -20.81 5.13
C ARG A 478 9.19 -21.03 4.36
N GLU A 479 8.17 -20.22 4.63
CA GLU A 479 6.89 -20.29 3.93
C GLU A 479 7.03 -20.08 2.42
N SER A 480 7.83 -19.08 2.02
CA SER A 480 8.11 -18.82 0.60
C SER A 480 8.82 -20.00 -0.06
N THR A 481 9.73 -20.66 0.67
CA THR A 481 10.43 -21.87 0.20
C THR A 481 9.46 -23.02 -0.04
N HIS A 482 8.47 -23.22 0.83
CA HIS A 482 7.40 -24.21 0.60
C HIS A 482 6.63 -23.92 -0.69
N GLY A 483 6.32 -22.64 -0.94
CA GLY A 483 5.67 -22.19 -2.17
C GLY A 483 6.49 -22.48 -3.42
N MET A 484 7.80 -22.18 -3.40
CA MET A 484 8.75 -22.41 -4.48
C MET A 484 8.96 -23.91 -4.77
N LEU A 485 9.20 -24.72 -3.74
CA LEU A 485 9.29 -26.18 -3.86
C LEU A 485 8.02 -26.80 -4.47
N GLY A 486 6.86 -26.20 -4.22
CA GLY A 486 5.59 -26.65 -4.78
C GLY A 486 5.47 -26.50 -6.30
N VAL A 487 6.20 -25.57 -6.92
CA VAL A 487 6.18 -25.36 -8.38
C VAL A 487 7.36 -26.03 -9.10
N ALA A 488 8.38 -26.47 -8.35
CA ALA A 488 9.53 -27.15 -8.89
C ALA A 488 9.24 -28.61 -9.30
N LYS A 489 9.93 -29.08 -10.33
CA LYS A 489 9.92 -30.47 -10.80
C LYS A 489 11.22 -31.17 -10.38
N LEU A 490 11.11 -32.33 -9.73
CA LEU A 490 12.27 -33.12 -9.34
C LEU A 490 12.79 -33.92 -10.54
N LYS A 491 14.11 -33.91 -10.79
CA LYS A 491 14.70 -34.64 -11.93
C LYS A 491 14.61 -36.16 -11.81
N SER A 492 14.65 -36.71 -10.59
CA SER A 492 14.60 -38.15 -10.33
C SER A 492 13.58 -38.52 -9.24
N PRO A 493 12.87 -39.66 -9.37
CA PRO A 493 12.00 -40.18 -8.32
C PRO A 493 12.73 -40.48 -7.00
N ASP A 494 14.04 -40.74 -7.03
CA ASP A 494 14.84 -41.04 -5.84
C ASP A 494 14.98 -39.84 -4.89
N LEU A 495 14.64 -38.64 -5.36
CA LEU A 495 14.65 -37.41 -4.56
C LEU A 495 13.40 -37.25 -3.68
N ILE A 496 12.29 -37.92 -4.02
CA ILE A 496 11.02 -37.83 -3.29
C ILE A 496 11.16 -38.19 -1.80
N PRO A 497 11.81 -39.30 -1.41
CA PRO A 497 12.00 -39.64 0.00
C PRO A 497 12.79 -38.58 0.78
N ILE A 498 13.82 -38.00 0.17
CA ILE A 498 14.66 -36.95 0.77
C ILE A 498 13.84 -35.69 0.98
N PHE A 499 13.06 -35.29 -0.03
CA PHE A 499 12.14 -34.15 0.02
C PHE A 499 11.10 -34.31 1.15
N ILE A 500 10.39 -35.45 1.18
CA ILE A 500 9.35 -35.71 2.20
C ILE A 500 9.97 -35.72 3.60
N LYS A 501 11.08 -36.45 3.79
CA LYS A 501 11.76 -36.54 5.09
C LYS A 501 12.18 -35.17 5.61
N SER A 502 12.70 -34.31 4.74
CA SER A 502 13.18 -32.99 5.13
C SER A 502 12.04 -32.03 5.50
N LEU A 503 10.94 -32.03 4.74
CA LEU A 503 9.76 -31.23 5.09
C LEU A 503 9.06 -31.73 6.37
N LEU A 504 9.01 -33.05 6.60
CA LEU A 504 8.47 -33.58 7.86
C LEU A 504 9.37 -33.25 9.06
N ALA A 505 10.69 -33.27 8.89
CA ALA A 505 11.62 -32.82 9.91
C ALA A 505 11.48 -31.32 10.19
N SER A 506 11.28 -30.50 9.15
CA SER A 506 10.97 -29.07 9.28
C SER A 506 9.67 -28.86 10.05
N MET A 507 8.59 -29.56 9.71
CA MET A 507 7.30 -29.49 10.42
C MET A 507 7.41 -29.89 11.90
N ALA A 508 8.27 -30.87 12.22
CA ALA A 508 8.50 -31.27 13.61
C ALA A 508 9.26 -30.20 14.39
N ARG A 509 10.10 -29.42 13.73
CA ARG A 509 10.86 -28.30 14.32
C ARG A 509 10.04 -27.01 14.43
N TYR A 510 9.22 -26.73 13.41
CA TYR A 510 8.38 -25.54 13.28
C TYR A 510 6.91 -25.95 13.03
N PRO A 511 6.14 -26.28 14.09
CA PRO A 511 4.76 -26.73 13.95
C PRO A 511 3.82 -25.70 13.29
N GLU A 512 4.13 -24.41 13.39
CA GLU A 512 3.43 -23.31 12.73
C GLU A 512 3.40 -23.43 11.20
N ASP A 513 4.40 -24.09 10.60
CA ASP A 513 4.54 -24.22 9.15
C ASP A 513 3.70 -25.37 8.57
N GLN A 514 2.92 -26.08 9.41
CA GLN A 514 2.17 -27.27 9.01
C GLN A 514 1.29 -27.04 7.79
N LEU A 515 0.56 -25.92 7.74
CA LEU A 515 -0.36 -25.64 6.64
C LEU A 515 0.39 -25.37 5.33
N SER A 516 1.45 -24.58 5.36
CA SER A 516 2.23 -24.24 4.15
C SER A 516 2.95 -25.47 3.59
N ILE A 517 3.43 -26.37 4.47
CA ILE A 517 4.02 -27.66 4.06
C ILE A 517 2.95 -28.58 3.43
N TYR A 518 1.74 -28.64 3.99
CA TYR A 518 0.65 -29.40 3.38
C TYR A 518 0.23 -28.86 2.01
N GLN A 519 0.23 -27.55 1.83
CA GLN A 519 0.00 -26.94 0.52
C GLN A 519 1.14 -27.25 -0.47
N CYS A 520 2.38 -27.31 0.01
CA CYS A 520 3.52 -27.77 -0.80
C CYS A 520 3.32 -29.23 -1.25
N PHE A 521 2.99 -30.14 -0.33
CA PHE A 521 2.68 -31.53 -0.62
C PHE A 521 1.53 -31.69 -1.62
N ARG A 522 0.50 -30.86 -1.53
CA ARG A 522 -0.58 -30.83 -2.53
C ARG A 522 -0.03 -30.58 -3.93
N ARG A 523 0.75 -29.51 -4.12
CA ARG A 523 1.28 -29.12 -5.43
C ARG A 523 2.26 -30.16 -5.98
N VAL A 524 3.20 -30.63 -5.15
CA VAL A 524 4.16 -31.67 -5.55
C VAL A 524 3.44 -32.97 -5.91
N GLY A 525 2.43 -33.37 -5.14
CA GLY A 525 1.60 -34.54 -5.42
C GLY A 525 0.93 -34.45 -6.78
N SER A 526 0.31 -33.31 -7.12
CA SER A 526 -0.35 -33.12 -8.42
C SER A 526 0.62 -33.24 -9.60
N THR A 527 1.86 -32.76 -9.45
CA THR A 527 2.86 -32.73 -10.52
C THR A 527 3.63 -34.05 -10.70
N HIS A 528 3.82 -34.83 -9.63
CA HIS A 528 4.72 -36.00 -9.61
C HIS A 528 4.00 -37.35 -9.47
N GLY A 529 2.82 -37.51 -10.07
CA GLY A 529 1.99 -38.73 -9.92
C GLY A 529 2.74 -40.04 -10.15
N ASP A 530 3.53 -40.12 -11.24
CA ASP A 530 4.31 -41.31 -11.60
C ASP A 530 5.44 -41.64 -10.61
N TYR A 531 5.98 -40.62 -9.93
CA TYR A 531 7.03 -40.83 -8.94
C TYR A 531 6.42 -41.29 -7.63
N ILE A 532 5.32 -40.66 -7.23
CA ILE A 532 4.60 -40.96 -5.99
C ILE A 532 4.07 -42.40 -5.99
N GLU A 533 3.57 -42.92 -7.12
CA GLU A 533 3.08 -44.31 -7.24
C GLU A 533 4.07 -45.34 -6.65
N ARG A 534 5.39 -45.16 -6.91
CA ARG A 534 6.45 -46.07 -6.45
C ARG A 534 6.61 -46.11 -4.93
N PHE A 535 6.20 -45.06 -4.23
CA PHE A 535 6.38 -44.90 -2.79
C PHE A 535 5.10 -45.14 -1.98
N VAL A 536 3.92 -45.20 -2.63
CA VAL A 536 2.63 -45.49 -1.97
C VAL A 536 2.68 -46.71 -1.04
N PRO A 537 3.24 -47.87 -1.45
CA PRO A 537 3.32 -49.03 -0.55
C PRO A 537 4.14 -48.76 0.73
N LYS A 538 5.20 -47.95 0.62
CA LYS A 538 6.05 -47.57 1.76
C LYS A 538 5.35 -46.57 2.68
N PHE A 539 4.65 -45.58 2.13
CA PHE A 539 3.92 -44.57 2.90
C PHE A 539 2.88 -45.20 3.84
N PHE A 540 2.16 -46.22 3.35
CA PHE A 540 1.09 -46.87 4.09
C PHE A 540 1.48 -48.22 4.70
N LYS A 541 2.77 -48.56 4.70
CA LYS A 541 3.31 -49.82 5.27
C LYS A 541 2.53 -51.05 4.80
N ILE A 542 2.28 -51.12 3.49
CA ILE A 542 1.53 -52.22 2.86
C ILE A 542 2.48 -53.40 2.67
N GLU A 543 2.44 -54.38 3.58
CA GLU A 543 3.16 -55.65 3.42
C GLU A 543 2.30 -56.64 2.61
N SER A 544 2.89 -57.33 1.63
CA SER A 544 2.14 -58.13 0.64
C SER A 544 1.38 -59.35 1.19
N SER A 545 1.46 -59.59 2.51
CA SER A 545 0.91 -60.76 3.19
C SER A 545 -0.03 -60.42 4.36
N TYR A 546 -0.21 -59.14 4.71
CA TYR A 546 -1.00 -58.71 5.88
C TYR A 546 -1.97 -57.58 5.54
N ILE A 547 -3.05 -57.47 6.32
CA ILE A 547 -3.94 -56.30 6.30
C ILE A 547 -3.18 -55.12 6.91
N SER A 548 -3.02 -54.03 6.16
CA SER A 548 -2.35 -52.81 6.65
C SER A 548 -3.00 -52.31 7.94
N LYS A 549 -2.19 -52.13 8.99
CA LYS A 549 -2.65 -51.56 10.26
C LYS A 549 -3.05 -50.11 10.06
N GLU A 550 -4.23 -49.73 10.54
CA GLU A 550 -4.72 -48.36 10.49
C GLU A 550 -3.76 -47.41 11.25
N ILE A 551 -3.22 -46.42 10.54
CA ILE A 551 -2.34 -45.40 11.07
C ILE A 551 -3.20 -44.28 11.69
N ASN A 552 -2.75 -43.66 12.77
CA ASN A 552 -3.47 -42.56 13.42
C ASN A 552 -3.82 -41.44 12.41
N GLN A 553 -5.12 -41.14 12.28
CA GLN A 553 -5.67 -40.13 11.38
C GLN A 553 -5.14 -38.71 11.60
N ASN A 554 -4.64 -38.39 12.80
CA ASN A 554 -4.12 -37.07 13.15
C ASN A 554 -2.58 -36.99 13.12
N ALA A 555 -1.88 -38.08 12.80
CA ALA A 555 -0.42 -38.06 12.72
C ALA A 555 0.03 -37.18 11.54
N PRO A 556 0.85 -36.15 11.74
CA PRO A 556 1.20 -35.20 10.67
C PRO A 556 1.85 -35.85 9.45
N GLU A 557 2.73 -36.83 9.66
CA GLU A 557 3.35 -37.63 8.60
C GLU A 557 2.31 -38.39 7.76
N HIS A 558 1.32 -39.01 8.41
CA HIS A 558 0.26 -39.74 7.73
C HIS A 558 -0.65 -38.80 6.93
N VAL A 559 -1.01 -37.65 7.49
CA VAL A 559 -1.79 -36.62 6.78
C VAL A 559 -1.02 -36.12 5.56
N GLY A 560 0.28 -35.85 5.68
CA GLY A 560 1.14 -35.46 4.56
C GLY A 560 1.19 -36.52 3.45
N HIS A 561 1.36 -37.80 3.81
CA HIS A 561 1.32 -38.91 2.84
C HIS A 561 -0.04 -39.03 2.13
N LEU A 562 -1.15 -38.83 2.85
CA LEU A 562 -2.49 -38.84 2.27
C LEU A 562 -2.67 -37.67 1.28
N ILE A 563 -2.22 -36.46 1.64
CA ILE A 563 -2.26 -35.29 0.76
C ILE A 563 -1.50 -35.58 -0.54
N LEU A 564 -0.27 -36.11 -0.44
CA LEU A 564 0.54 -36.47 -1.61
C LEU A 564 -0.18 -37.50 -2.49
N ALA A 565 -0.66 -38.60 -1.90
CA ALA A 565 -1.25 -39.71 -2.65
C ALA A 565 -2.58 -39.33 -3.32
N PHE A 566 -3.46 -38.58 -2.64
CA PHE A 566 -4.72 -38.14 -3.24
C PHE A 566 -4.50 -37.09 -4.33
N ASN A 567 -3.56 -36.15 -4.17
CA ASN A 567 -3.24 -35.21 -5.25
C ASN A 567 -2.53 -35.87 -6.43
N ALA A 568 -1.65 -36.85 -6.16
CA ALA A 568 -1.04 -37.69 -7.19
C ALA A 568 -2.07 -38.54 -7.95
N SER A 569 -3.19 -38.88 -7.32
CA SER A 569 -4.25 -39.63 -7.99
C SER A 569 -4.96 -38.86 -9.11
N ILE A 570 -4.86 -37.53 -9.12
CA ILE A 570 -5.41 -36.68 -10.18
C ILE A 570 -4.66 -36.94 -11.49
N SER A 571 -3.32 -37.01 -11.44
CA SER A 571 -2.47 -37.29 -12.60
C SER A 571 -2.34 -38.79 -12.87
N ASN A 572 -2.36 -39.63 -11.83
CA ASN A 572 -2.29 -41.09 -11.96
C ASN A 572 -3.39 -41.81 -11.13
N PRO A 573 -4.57 -42.08 -11.73
CA PRO A 573 -5.72 -42.67 -11.04
C PRO A 573 -5.47 -44.07 -10.43
N LYS A 574 -4.43 -44.80 -10.87
CA LYS A 574 -4.07 -46.13 -10.31
C LYS A 574 -3.72 -46.06 -8.84
N ILE A 575 -3.26 -44.90 -8.35
CA ILE A 575 -2.91 -44.72 -6.95
C ILE A 575 -4.13 -44.99 -6.05
N LEU A 576 -5.36 -44.65 -6.47
CA LEU A 576 -6.56 -44.87 -5.66
C LEU A 576 -6.84 -46.34 -5.39
N SER A 577 -6.54 -47.23 -6.34
CA SER A 577 -6.73 -48.67 -6.15
C SER A 577 -5.64 -49.31 -5.28
N MET A 578 -4.53 -48.61 -5.04
CA MET A 578 -3.44 -49.04 -4.16
C MET A 578 -3.66 -48.63 -2.69
N LEU A 579 -4.55 -47.66 -2.43
CA LEU A 579 -4.75 -47.12 -1.09
C LEU A 579 -5.54 -48.11 -0.20
N PRO A 580 -5.17 -48.24 1.10
CA PRO A 580 -5.94 -49.03 2.05
C PRO A 580 -7.37 -48.49 2.23
N ALA A 581 -8.36 -49.37 2.44
CA ALA A 581 -9.77 -48.96 2.54
C ALA A 581 -10.07 -47.90 3.63
N TYR A 582 -9.27 -47.85 4.71
CA TYR A 582 -9.46 -46.84 5.77
C TYR A 582 -9.14 -45.40 5.32
N THR A 583 -8.34 -45.21 4.26
CA THR A 583 -7.96 -43.87 3.78
C THR A 583 -9.15 -43.08 3.26
N ASN A 584 -10.18 -43.76 2.74
CA ASN A 584 -11.40 -43.11 2.26
C ASN A 584 -12.16 -42.43 3.41
N ARG A 585 -12.21 -43.08 4.58
CA ARG A 585 -12.79 -42.50 5.80
C ARG A 585 -11.99 -41.29 6.27
N HIS A 586 -10.66 -41.38 6.24
CA HIS A 586 -9.79 -40.27 6.63
C HIS A 586 -9.91 -39.09 5.67
N TYR A 587 -10.07 -39.35 4.37
CA TYR A 587 -10.23 -38.32 3.35
C TYR A 587 -11.44 -37.42 3.62
N GLU A 588 -12.60 -37.98 3.98
CA GLU A 588 -13.80 -37.19 4.29
C GLU A 588 -13.57 -36.21 5.46
N TYR A 589 -12.93 -36.68 6.54
CA TYR A 589 -12.58 -35.85 7.69
C TYR A 589 -11.51 -34.79 7.35
N LEU A 590 -10.43 -35.22 6.69
CA LEU A 590 -9.28 -34.35 6.42
C LEU A 590 -9.57 -33.30 5.34
N ARG A 591 -10.48 -33.57 4.39
CA ARG A 591 -10.95 -32.57 3.42
C ARG A 591 -11.74 -31.44 4.09
N ILE A 592 -12.47 -31.73 5.18
CA ILE A 592 -13.15 -30.69 5.97
C ILE A 592 -12.13 -29.91 6.81
N LYS A 593 -11.14 -30.59 7.39
CA LYS A 593 -10.12 -29.97 8.25
C LYS A 593 -9.11 -29.13 7.45
N PHE A 594 -8.72 -29.58 6.25
CA PHE A 594 -7.73 -28.94 5.37
C PHE A 594 -8.28 -28.80 3.93
N PRO A 595 -9.32 -27.98 3.72
CA PRO A 595 -10.01 -27.91 2.43
C PRO A 595 -9.13 -27.48 1.26
N GLN A 596 -8.09 -26.68 1.52
CA GLN A 596 -7.16 -26.21 0.49
C GLN A 596 -6.07 -27.23 0.09
N CYS A 597 -6.00 -28.38 0.77
CA CYS A 597 -4.93 -29.38 0.60
C CYS A 597 -5.38 -30.65 -0.13
N PHE A 598 -6.67 -30.99 -0.13
CA PHE A 598 -7.19 -32.21 -0.74
C PHE A 598 -7.97 -31.90 -2.03
N PRO A 599 -7.85 -32.74 -3.08
CA PRO A 599 -8.62 -32.61 -4.31
C PRO A 599 -9.95 -33.33 -4.22
N ASP A 600 -10.85 -33.06 -5.17
CA ASP A 600 -12.14 -33.74 -5.28
C ASP A 600 -11.99 -35.08 -6.00
N VAL A 601 -11.89 -36.15 -5.22
CA VAL A 601 -11.69 -37.51 -5.74
C VAL A 601 -13.02 -38.24 -5.94
N LYS A 602 -13.16 -38.92 -7.09
CA LYS A 602 -14.28 -39.85 -7.36
C LYS A 602 -13.84 -41.29 -7.12
N PHE A 603 -14.37 -41.93 -6.08
CA PHE A 603 -14.01 -43.31 -5.75
C PHE A 603 -14.71 -44.32 -6.70
N PRO A 604 -14.01 -45.38 -7.16
CA PRO A 604 -14.62 -46.42 -7.97
C PRO A 604 -15.69 -47.18 -7.17
N GLY A 605 -16.95 -47.13 -7.61
CA GLY A 605 -18.07 -47.87 -7.01
C GLY A 605 -19.02 -47.05 -6.12
N GLU A 606 -18.78 -45.76 -5.90
CA GLU A 606 -19.84 -44.88 -5.40
C GLU A 606 -20.82 -44.60 -6.54
N THR A 607 -22.12 -44.89 -6.33
CA THR A 607 -23.17 -44.23 -7.09
C THR A 607 -22.92 -42.72 -7.01
N PRO A 608 -23.25 -41.93 -8.05
CA PRO A 608 -23.18 -40.49 -7.92
C PRO A 608 -24.11 -40.11 -6.77
N LYS A 609 -23.57 -39.98 -5.55
CA LYS A 609 -24.10 -39.05 -4.57
C LYS A 609 -24.10 -37.78 -5.38
N GLN A 610 -25.30 -37.38 -5.78
CA GLN A 610 -25.53 -36.12 -6.45
C GLN A 610 -24.66 -35.14 -5.70
N SER A 611 -23.59 -34.68 -6.34
CA SER A 611 -22.94 -33.44 -5.96
C SER A 611 -24.10 -32.48 -5.99
N ALA A 612 -24.71 -32.24 -4.82
CA ALA A 612 -25.79 -31.30 -4.67
C ALA A 612 -25.24 -30.04 -5.33
N GLN A 613 -25.88 -29.73 -6.46
CA GLN A 613 -25.47 -28.66 -7.34
C GLN A 613 -25.31 -27.43 -6.47
N SER A 614 -24.07 -27.00 -6.24
CA SER A 614 -23.78 -25.71 -5.61
C SER A 614 -24.44 -24.56 -6.39
N ALA A 615 -24.73 -24.76 -7.68
CA ALA A 615 -25.49 -23.82 -8.49
C ALA A 615 -27.00 -23.73 -8.18
N ASN A 616 -27.67 -24.79 -7.66
CA ASN A 616 -29.12 -24.73 -7.35
C ASN A 616 -29.39 -24.25 -5.91
N ASN A 617 -28.45 -24.47 -4.98
CA ASN A 617 -28.62 -24.02 -3.60
C ASN A 617 -28.58 -22.49 -3.50
N ASP A 618 -27.73 -21.83 -4.30
CA ASP A 618 -27.57 -20.37 -4.25
C ASP A 618 -28.84 -19.62 -4.70
N GLU A 619 -29.57 -20.13 -5.69
CA GLU A 619 -30.83 -19.55 -6.17
C GLU A 619 -31.96 -19.71 -5.13
N HIS A 620 -32.05 -20.87 -4.48
CA HIS A 620 -32.99 -21.09 -3.38
C HIS A 620 -32.66 -20.24 -2.14
N ILE A 621 -31.38 -20.06 -1.82
CA ILE A 621 -30.92 -19.19 -0.72
C ILE A 621 -31.22 -17.73 -1.04
N GLN A 622 -31.03 -17.31 -2.30
CA GLN A 622 -31.35 -15.95 -2.75
C GLN A 622 -32.86 -15.68 -2.67
N LEU A 623 -33.71 -16.58 -3.17
CA LEU A 623 -35.17 -16.45 -3.03
C LEU A 623 -35.62 -16.42 -1.56
N PHE A 624 -35.03 -17.29 -0.74
CA PHE A 624 -35.29 -17.32 0.71
C PHE A 624 -34.89 -16.00 1.39
N MET A 625 -33.77 -15.40 0.97
CA MET A 625 -33.33 -14.10 1.42
C MET A 625 -34.29 -13.00 0.97
N GLU A 626 -34.66 -12.94 -0.31
CA GLU A 626 -35.60 -11.95 -0.84
C GLU A 626 -36.95 -11.99 -0.11
N HIS A 627 -37.47 -13.18 0.19
CA HIS A 627 -38.66 -13.34 1.03
C HIS A 627 -38.46 -12.81 2.45
N THR A 628 -37.31 -13.06 3.05
CA THR A 628 -36.98 -12.56 4.40
C THR A 628 -36.82 -11.04 4.40
N ILE A 629 -36.18 -10.45 3.39
CA ILE A 629 -36.01 -9.00 3.23
C ILE A 629 -37.38 -8.31 3.03
N LYS A 630 -38.25 -8.87 2.18
CA LYS A 630 -39.62 -8.35 2.02
C LYS A 630 -40.37 -8.29 3.35
N ALA A 631 -40.28 -9.34 4.17
CA ALA A 631 -40.89 -9.36 5.50
C ALA A 631 -40.25 -8.35 6.47
N VAL A 632 -38.97 -7.99 6.29
CA VAL A 632 -38.32 -6.91 7.04
C VAL A 632 -38.82 -5.53 6.60
N LEU A 633 -38.99 -5.31 5.29
CA LEU A 633 -39.52 -4.04 4.75
C LEU A 633 -40.98 -3.82 5.16
N GLU A 634 -41.79 -4.88 5.25
CA GLU A 634 -43.17 -4.82 5.77
C GLU A 634 -43.26 -4.30 7.22
N LEU A 635 -42.17 -4.35 8.00
CA LEU A 635 -42.15 -3.83 9.37
C LEU A 635 -42.40 -2.32 9.42
N GLU A 636 -42.00 -1.57 8.40
CA GLU A 636 -42.26 -0.13 8.33
C GLU A 636 -43.77 0.14 8.31
N HIS A 637 -44.49 -0.57 7.45
CA HIS A 637 -45.95 -0.49 7.37
C HIS A 637 -46.61 -0.89 8.69
N LEU A 638 -46.20 -2.02 9.28
CA LEU A 638 -46.73 -2.51 10.56
C LEU A 638 -46.47 -1.52 11.72
N PHE A 639 -45.31 -0.87 11.71
CA PHE A 639 -44.97 0.17 12.69
C PHE A 639 -45.85 1.42 12.50
N ARG A 640 -46.06 1.85 11.26
CA ARG A 640 -46.89 3.00 10.90
C ARG A 640 -48.36 2.82 11.30
N VAL A 641 -48.95 1.64 11.05
CA VAL A 641 -50.32 1.30 11.47
C VAL A 641 -50.44 0.93 12.95
N ARG A 642 -49.33 0.96 13.71
CA ARG A 642 -49.23 0.64 15.14
C ARG A 642 -49.63 -0.79 15.52
N ASP A 643 -49.55 -1.75 14.60
CA ASP A 643 -49.71 -3.18 14.93
C ASP A 643 -48.39 -3.77 15.44
N PHE A 644 -48.03 -3.35 16.65
CA PHE A 644 -46.80 -3.80 17.30
C PHE A 644 -46.79 -5.30 17.61
N LYS A 645 -47.95 -5.94 17.74
CA LYS A 645 -48.04 -7.38 18.01
C LYS A 645 -47.74 -8.21 16.76
N ALA A 646 -48.16 -7.75 15.57
CA ALA A 646 -47.74 -8.33 14.30
C ALA A 646 -46.26 -8.04 14.04
N ALA A 647 -45.80 -6.80 14.25
CA ALA A 647 -44.40 -6.42 14.05
C ALA A 647 -43.44 -7.28 14.91
N LEU A 648 -43.74 -7.51 16.19
CA LEU A 648 -42.92 -8.37 17.06
C LEU A 648 -42.89 -9.84 16.62
N ARG A 649 -43.98 -10.34 16.02
CA ARG A 649 -44.02 -11.69 15.43
C ARG A 649 -43.15 -11.77 14.18
N SER A 650 -43.24 -10.78 13.28
CA SER A 650 -42.39 -10.68 12.09
C SER A 650 -40.91 -10.53 12.46
N ILE A 651 -40.57 -9.72 13.47
CA ILE A 651 -39.19 -9.60 13.99
C ILE A 651 -38.66 -10.97 14.46
N LYS A 652 -39.48 -11.75 15.19
CA LYS A 652 -39.07 -13.08 15.67
C LYS A 652 -38.81 -14.04 14.50
N TYR A 653 -39.68 -14.03 13.49
CA TYR A 653 -39.53 -14.81 12.26
C TYR A 653 -38.26 -14.43 11.50
N CYS A 654 -38.10 -13.15 11.16
CA CYS A 654 -36.94 -12.65 10.43
C CYS A 654 -35.63 -12.88 11.18
N LYS A 655 -35.60 -12.71 12.51
CA LYS A 655 -34.40 -12.95 13.33
C LYS A 655 -33.91 -14.40 13.24
N SER A 656 -34.82 -15.37 13.16
CA SER A 656 -34.44 -16.79 13.01
C SER A 656 -33.82 -17.05 11.63
N ASN A 657 -34.43 -16.52 10.57
CA ASN A 657 -33.97 -16.71 9.20
C ASN A 657 -32.63 -16.00 8.94
N LEU A 658 -32.50 -14.75 9.39
CA LEU A 658 -31.28 -13.95 9.18
C LEU A 658 -30.08 -14.52 9.93
N LYS A 659 -30.27 -15.17 11.09
CA LYS A 659 -29.19 -15.90 11.76
C LYS A 659 -28.63 -17.02 10.88
N TYR A 660 -29.49 -17.75 10.20
CA TYR A 660 -29.05 -18.78 9.24
C TYR A 660 -28.31 -18.13 8.05
N ILE A 661 -28.90 -17.10 7.43
CA ILE A 661 -28.31 -16.40 6.28
C ILE A 661 -26.97 -15.74 6.62
N SER A 662 -26.75 -15.32 7.87
CA SER A 662 -25.50 -14.67 8.29
C SER A 662 -24.25 -15.56 8.17
N HIS A 663 -24.42 -16.88 8.07
CA HIS A 663 -23.32 -17.82 7.85
C HIS A 663 -22.96 -18.01 6.36
N VAL A 664 -23.75 -17.44 5.44
CA VAL A 664 -23.49 -17.51 4.00
C VAL A 664 -22.59 -16.32 3.61
N PRO A 665 -21.34 -16.54 3.14
CA PRO A 665 -20.37 -15.45 2.93
C PRO A 665 -20.87 -14.32 2.04
N LEU A 666 -21.57 -14.65 0.95
CA LEU A 666 -22.10 -13.67 -0.01
C LEU A 666 -23.12 -12.70 0.61
N PHE A 667 -23.88 -13.16 1.61
CA PHE A 667 -25.02 -12.43 2.18
C PHE A 667 -24.81 -12.05 3.66
N SER A 668 -23.65 -12.38 4.22
CA SER A 668 -23.37 -12.24 5.65
C SER A 668 -23.51 -10.80 6.13
N GLY A 669 -22.97 -9.83 5.36
CA GLY A 669 -23.05 -8.40 5.69
C GLY A 669 -24.48 -7.90 5.80
N ASN A 670 -25.31 -8.13 4.78
CA ASN A 670 -26.73 -7.77 4.78
C ASN A 670 -27.50 -8.42 5.94
N ALA A 671 -27.27 -9.71 6.19
CA ALA A 671 -27.95 -10.42 7.26
C ALA A 671 -27.59 -9.89 8.66
N LYS A 672 -26.29 -9.66 8.91
CA LYS A 672 -25.80 -9.06 10.17
C LYS A 672 -26.35 -7.64 10.37
N PHE A 673 -26.40 -6.83 9.31
CA PHE A 673 -27.00 -5.50 9.36
C PHE A 673 -28.48 -5.56 9.74
N PHE A 674 -29.26 -6.44 9.10
CA PHE A 674 -30.68 -6.58 9.42
C PHE A 674 -30.93 -7.12 10.83
N LEU A 675 -30.09 -8.00 11.35
CA LEU A 675 -30.21 -8.43 12.75
C LEU A 675 -30.11 -7.26 13.72
N LYS A 676 -29.21 -6.30 13.47
CA LYS A 676 -29.08 -5.06 14.25
C LYS A 676 -30.27 -4.12 14.01
N TYR A 677 -30.72 -3.98 12.76
CA TYR A 677 -31.93 -3.22 12.42
C TYR A 677 -33.18 -3.72 13.18
N LEU A 678 -33.39 -5.04 13.24
CA LEU A 678 -34.50 -5.64 13.98
C LEU A 678 -34.40 -5.37 15.49
N GLU A 679 -33.19 -5.26 16.04
CA GLU A 679 -32.96 -4.86 17.43
C GLU A 679 -33.32 -3.39 17.66
N CYS A 680 -33.00 -2.51 16.71
CA CYS A 680 -33.46 -1.12 16.72
C CYS A 680 -35.00 -1.02 16.70
N ILE A 681 -35.67 -1.72 15.77
CA ILE A 681 -37.16 -1.70 15.70
C ILE A 681 -37.77 -2.22 17.00
N LYS A 682 -37.25 -3.31 17.56
CA LYS A 682 -37.76 -3.86 18.82
C LYS A 682 -37.65 -2.84 19.96
N ALA A 683 -36.54 -2.11 20.05
CA ALA A 683 -36.35 -1.04 21.03
C ALA A 683 -37.31 0.15 20.78
N LEU A 684 -37.52 0.55 19.53
CA LEU A 684 -38.50 1.58 19.15
C LEU A 684 -39.93 1.20 19.54
N ILE A 685 -40.35 -0.05 19.27
CA ILE A 685 -41.67 -0.58 19.65
C ILE A 685 -41.84 -0.54 21.17
N LYS A 686 -40.81 -0.94 21.92
CA LYS A 686 -40.82 -0.90 23.38
C LYS A 686 -41.11 0.53 23.88
N ILE A 687 -40.36 1.52 23.38
CA ILE A 687 -40.55 2.94 23.73
C ILE A 687 -41.97 3.42 23.39
N LYS A 688 -42.47 3.11 22.18
CA LYS A 688 -43.83 3.48 21.73
C LYS A 688 -44.96 2.78 22.50
N GLN A 689 -44.71 1.64 23.13
CA GLN A 689 -45.69 0.97 24.00
C GLN A 689 -45.69 1.56 25.42
N THR A 690 -44.54 2.06 25.89
CA THR A 690 -44.36 2.53 27.27
C THR A 690 -44.49 4.04 27.45
N TYR A 691 -44.45 4.86 26.38
CA TYR A 691 -44.36 6.33 26.48
C TYR A 691 -45.44 7.04 27.31
N MET A 692 -46.65 6.47 27.42
CA MET A 692 -47.77 7.01 28.23
C MET A 692 -47.83 6.44 29.65
N GLY A 693 -46.92 5.53 30.01
CA GLY A 693 -46.89 4.90 31.33
C GLY A 693 -46.26 5.81 32.39
N VAL A 694 -46.83 5.81 33.60
CA VAL A 694 -46.34 6.58 34.76
C VAL A 694 -44.85 6.30 35.08
N ASN A 695 -44.33 5.14 34.67
CA ASN A 695 -42.95 4.70 34.87
C ASN A 695 -42.01 4.90 33.67
N PHE A 696 -42.49 5.44 32.53
CA PHE A 696 -41.70 5.62 31.30
C PHE A 696 -40.36 6.32 31.55
N ILE A 697 -40.44 7.38 32.37
CA ILE A 697 -39.35 8.26 32.79
C ILE A 697 -38.20 7.51 33.49
N ASN A 698 -38.51 6.38 34.15
CA ASN A 698 -37.53 5.64 34.94
C ASN A 698 -36.96 4.40 34.24
N SER A 699 -37.69 3.79 33.29
CA SER A 699 -37.30 2.50 32.68
C SER A 699 -36.65 2.57 31.29
N GLU A 700 -36.86 3.64 30.52
CA GLU A 700 -36.47 3.65 29.10
C GLU A 700 -35.15 4.38 28.78
N THR A 701 -34.43 4.87 29.80
CA THR A 701 -33.08 5.44 29.60
C THR A 701 -32.15 4.44 28.94
N ASP A 702 -32.11 3.21 29.42
CA ASP A 702 -31.19 2.19 28.88
C ASP A 702 -31.62 1.75 27.47
N THR A 703 -32.91 1.78 27.15
CA THR A 703 -33.40 1.52 25.78
C THR A 703 -32.95 2.61 24.81
N ALA A 704 -32.98 3.88 25.23
CA ALA A 704 -32.47 4.99 24.44
C ALA A 704 -30.94 4.93 24.26
N VAL A 705 -30.19 4.61 25.32
CA VAL A 705 -28.75 4.37 25.24
C VAL A 705 -28.43 3.24 24.26
N ASN A 706 -29.17 2.14 24.31
CA ASN A 706 -29.00 1.02 23.39
C ASN A 706 -29.28 1.41 21.93
N LEU A 707 -30.31 2.22 21.66
CA LEU A 707 -30.58 2.74 20.31
C LEU A 707 -29.46 3.62 19.77
N LEU A 708 -28.95 4.53 20.60
CA LEU A 708 -27.80 5.37 20.25
C LEU A 708 -26.56 4.53 19.95
N THR A 709 -26.27 3.56 20.81
CA THR A 709 -25.09 2.66 20.65
C THR A 709 -25.22 1.82 19.38
N LEU A 710 -26.38 1.19 19.14
CA LEU A 710 -26.63 0.40 17.93
C LEU A 710 -26.48 1.23 16.66
N SER A 711 -26.89 2.50 16.67
CA SER A 711 -26.78 3.36 15.49
C SER A 711 -25.34 3.60 15.05
N TYR A 712 -24.42 3.86 16.00
CA TYR A 712 -23.01 4.02 15.70
C TYR A 712 -22.35 2.69 15.31
N ILE A 713 -22.71 1.59 15.96
CA ILE A 713 -22.24 0.25 15.57
C ILE A 713 -22.64 -0.06 14.12
N MET A 714 -23.87 0.28 13.74
CA MET A 714 -24.37 0.04 12.39
C MET A 714 -23.72 0.96 11.35
N GLU A 715 -23.39 2.20 11.70
CA GLU A 715 -22.76 3.16 10.79
C GLU A 715 -21.29 2.84 10.51
N TYR A 716 -20.52 2.52 11.56
CA TYR A 716 -19.07 2.34 11.48
C TYR A 716 -18.63 0.87 11.36
N GLY A 717 -19.52 -0.09 11.63
CA GLY A 717 -19.24 -1.52 11.51
C GLY A 717 -19.61 -2.14 10.17
N PHE A 718 -20.20 -1.35 9.26
CA PHE A 718 -20.65 -1.83 7.96
C PHE A 718 -20.18 -0.91 6.83
N LEU A 719 -19.62 -1.50 5.77
CA LEU A 719 -19.24 -0.80 4.55
C LEU A 719 -20.35 -0.93 3.50
N GLY A 720 -20.41 0.03 2.57
CA GLY A 720 -21.34 -0.03 1.43
C GLY A 720 -22.79 0.32 1.74
N LEU A 721 -23.06 1.02 2.85
CA LEU A 721 -24.41 1.48 3.20
C LEU A 721 -24.95 2.48 2.16
N GLU A 722 -26.23 2.38 1.83
CA GLU A 722 -26.93 3.37 0.99
C GLU A 722 -27.29 4.64 1.78
N SER A 723 -27.62 5.72 1.06
CA SER A 723 -28.04 6.98 1.68
C SER A 723 -29.31 6.82 2.54
N SER A 724 -30.25 5.96 2.14
CA SER A 724 -31.47 5.65 2.90
C SER A 724 -31.18 5.00 4.26
N ALA A 725 -30.26 4.02 4.30
CA ALA A 725 -29.79 3.41 5.53
C ALA A 725 -29.11 4.43 6.46
N ARG A 726 -28.24 5.30 5.92
CA ARG A 726 -27.59 6.37 6.72
C ARG A 726 -28.61 7.35 7.29
N GLN A 727 -29.60 7.77 6.51
CA GLN A 727 -30.69 8.64 6.97
C GLN A 727 -31.48 8.00 8.12
N PHE A 728 -31.81 6.71 8.01
CA PHE A 728 -32.46 5.97 9.09
C PHE A 728 -31.64 5.96 10.38
N LEU A 729 -30.32 5.70 10.31
CA LEU A 729 -29.46 5.67 11.49
C LEU A 729 -29.41 7.03 12.20
N VAL A 730 -29.30 8.12 11.43
CA VAL A 730 -29.35 9.48 11.96
C VAL A 730 -30.73 9.78 12.56
N HIS A 731 -31.82 9.38 11.89
CA HIS A 731 -33.18 9.57 12.40
C HIS A 731 -33.39 8.86 13.75
N ILE A 732 -32.87 7.64 13.91
CA ILE A 732 -32.88 6.93 15.19
C ILE A 732 -32.00 7.60 16.24
N ARG A 733 -30.81 8.11 15.90
CA ARG A 733 -29.96 8.86 16.84
C ARG A 733 -30.70 10.04 17.45
N MET A 734 -31.44 10.78 16.62
CA MET A 734 -32.26 11.90 17.06
C MET A 734 -33.37 11.44 18.01
N PHE A 735 -34.09 10.38 17.64
CA PHE A 735 -35.12 9.80 18.49
C PHE A 735 -34.58 9.31 19.84
N ALA A 736 -33.45 8.60 19.84
CA ALA A 736 -32.78 8.13 21.04
C ALA A 736 -32.38 9.31 21.94
N HIS A 737 -31.85 10.39 21.37
CA HIS A 737 -31.48 11.58 22.12
C HIS A 737 -32.71 12.26 22.75
N VAL A 738 -33.85 12.39 22.03
CA VAL A 738 -35.09 12.93 22.61
C VAL A 738 -35.56 12.10 23.80
N VAL A 739 -35.61 10.77 23.65
CA VAL A 739 -36.08 9.86 24.70
C VAL A 739 -35.15 9.91 25.92
N TRP A 740 -33.83 9.91 25.68
CA TRP A 740 -32.84 10.04 26.74
C TRP A 740 -32.97 11.39 27.47
N PHE A 741 -33.08 12.48 26.72
CA PHE A 741 -33.19 13.84 27.27
C PHE A 741 -34.44 13.99 28.14
N LEU A 742 -35.61 13.55 27.66
CA LEU A 742 -36.86 13.59 28.43
C LEU A 742 -36.81 12.76 29.71
N SER A 743 -36.19 11.58 29.62
CA SER A 743 -36.00 10.71 30.79
C SER A 743 -35.02 11.30 31.80
N HIS A 744 -33.97 11.97 31.33
CA HIS A 744 -32.96 12.62 32.17
C HIS A 744 -33.50 13.88 32.88
N LEU A 745 -34.33 14.67 32.19
CA LEU A 745 -34.99 15.85 32.78
C LEU A 745 -35.95 15.46 33.89
N SER A 746 -36.75 14.42 33.67
CA SER A 746 -37.78 14.03 34.64
C SER A 746 -37.25 13.26 35.86
N LYS A 747 -36.02 12.73 35.83
CA LYS A 747 -35.32 12.18 37.02
C LYS A 747 -34.81 13.28 37.97
N ASN A 748 -34.70 14.52 37.48
CA ASN A 748 -34.24 15.69 38.24
C ASN A 748 -35.39 16.65 38.60
N SER A 749 -36.64 16.16 38.58
CA SER A 749 -37.87 16.96 38.68
C SER A 749 -38.12 17.61 40.06
N ASP A 750 -37.46 17.15 41.13
CA ASP A 750 -37.57 17.75 42.48
C ASP A 750 -37.10 19.22 42.56
N LYS A 751 -36.50 19.76 41.48
CA LYS A 751 -36.08 21.18 41.38
C LYS A 751 -37.00 22.07 40.55
N PHE A 752 -38.06 21.53 39.94
CA PHE A 752 -39.01 22.32 39.14
C PHE A 752 -40.23 22.72 39.97
N SER A 753 -40.02 23.45 41.06
CA SER A 753 -41.10 24.12 41.78
C SER A 753 -41.40 25.48 41.14
N THR A 754 -42.69 25.67 40.86
CA THR A 754 -43.41 26.89 40.50
C THR A 754 -42.68 28.22 40.75
N HIS A 755 -42.61 29.01 39.68
CA HIS A 755 -42.16 30.42 39.56
C HIS A 755 -40.68 30.65 39.22
N GLY A 756 -40.42 30.72 37.91
CA GLY A 756 -39.49 31.70 37.33
C GLY A 756 -38.05 31.67 37.82
N GLN A 757 -37.42 30.49 37.95
CA GLN A 757 -35.98 30.39 38.19
C GLN A 757 -35.25 29.57 37.13
N VAL A 758 -34.01 30.03 36.91
CA VAL A 758 -33.05 29.69 35.85
C VAL A 758 -32.76 28.19 35.81
N VAL A 759 -32.77 27.64 34.59
CA VAL A 759 -32.31 26.27 34.31
C VAL A 759 -30.87 26.10 34.78
N PRO A 760 -30.54 25.07 35.59
CA PRO A 760 -29.18 24.76 36.00
C PRO A 760 -28.22 24.74 34.79
N MET A 761 -27.03 25.33 34.91
CA MET A 761 -26.05 25.50 33.82
C MET A 761 -25.77 24.20 33.03
N ASN A 762 -25.76 23.05 33.71
CA ASN A 762 -25.57 21.73 33.10
C ASN A 762 -26.72 21.33 32.13
N GLN A 763 -27.95 21.76 32.40
CA GLN A 763 -29.11 21.47 31.54
C GLN A 763 -29.15 22.39 30.30
N GLN A 764 -28.67 23.64 30.40
CA GLN A 764 -28.47 24.51 29.24
C GLN A 764 -27.40 23.97 28.29
N MET A 765 -26.31 23.40 28.82
CA MET A 765 -25.27 22.75 28.02
C MET A 765 -25.77 21.49 27.28
N LEU A 766 -26.66 20.72 27.89
CA LEU A 766 -27.29 19.56 27.24
C LEU A 766 -28.24 20.00 26.10
N LEU A 767 -29.03 21.04 26.33
CA LEU A 767 -29.91 21.63 25.31
C LEU A 767 -29.12 22.24 24.14
N SER A 768 -28.02 22.96 24.41
CA SER A 768 -27.17 23.52 23.36
C SER A 768 -26.48 22.43 22.54
N SER A 769 -26.03 21.36 23.20
CA SER A 769 -25.49 20.16 22.53
C SER A 769 -26.55 19.49 21.66
N PHE A 770 -27.78 19.36 22.14
CA PHE A 770 -28.84 18.75 21.34
C PHE A 770 -29.20 19.61 20.10
N ASN A 771 -29.29 20.94 20.27
CA ASN A 771 -29.47 21.86 19.15
C ASN A 771 -28.33 21.77 18.13
N LYS A 772 -27.08 21.62 18.61
CA LYS A 772 -25.92 21.41 17.75
C LYS A 772 -26.07 20.14 16.90
N ARG A 773 -26.48 19.01 17.49
CA ARG A 773 -26.74 17.76 16.73
C ARG A 773 -27.74 17.99 15.61
N VAL A 774 -28.88 18.61 15.90
CA VAL A 774 -29.93 18.88 14.90
C VAL A 774 -29.38 19.73 13.76
N ALA A 775 -28.62 20.78 14.08
CA ALA A 775 -28.04 21.68 13.09
C ALA A 775 -26.97 20.99 12.22
N ASP A 776 -26.10 20.16 12.82
CA ASP A 776 -25.05 19.44 12.09
C ASP A 776 -25.66 18.37 11.17
N VAL A 777 -26.70 17.66 11.62
CA VAL A 777 -27.49 16.73 10.81
C VAL A 777 -28.20 17.44 9.65
N GLN A 778 -28.79 18.62 9.90
CA GLN A 778 -29.44 19.40 8.84
C GLN A 778 -28.46 19.78 7.72
N ARG A 779 -27.23 20.19 8.06
CA ARG A 779 -26.18 20.50 7.08
C ARG A 779 -25.73 19.26 6.31
N GLN A 780 -25.56 18.13 7.00
CA GLN A 780 -25.07 16.90 6.38
C GLN A 780 -26.03 16.33 5.32
N PHE A 781 -27.34 16.60 5.44
CA PHE A 781 -28.38 16.06 4.56
C PHE A 781 -29.13 17.14 3.76
N GLU A 782 -28.50 18.29 3.49
CA GLU A 782 -29.05 19.33 2.61
C GLU A 782 -29.48 18.74 1.25
N GLY A 783 -30.77 18.83 0.90
CA GLY A 783 -31.35 18.26 -0.33
C GLY A 783 -32.26 17.02 -0.13
N HIS A 784 -32.39 16.48 1.08
CA HIS A 784 -33.31 15.36 1.38
C HIS A 784 -34.60 15.83 2.10
N GLU A 785 -35.68 16.03 1.35
CA GLU A 785 -36.92 16.68 1.82
C GLU A 785 -37.53 16.08 3.11
N LEU A 786 -37.69 14.74 3.19
CA LEU A 786 -38.40 14.09 4.31
C LEU A 786 -37.68 14.22 5.67
N LEU A 787 -36.36 14.03 5.70
CA LEU A 787 -35.57 14.12 6.93
C LEU A 787 -35.45 15.58 7.39
N ILE A 788 -35.31 16.51 6.45
CA ILE A 788 -35.21 17.96 6.74
C ILE A 788 -36.49 18.48 7.39
N ASP A 789 -37.66 18.07 6.92
CA ASP A 789 -38.94 18.50 7.49
C ASP A 789 -39.09 18.06 8.96
N GLU A 790 -38.74 16.82 9.28
CA GLU A 790 -38.72 16.31 10.65
C GLU A 790 -37.68 17.05 11.52
N MET A 791 -36.49 17.31 10.99
CA MET A 791 -35.46 18.08 11.70
C MET A 791 -35.92 19.51 11.99
N CYS A 792 -36.55 20.18 11.02
CA CYS A 792 -37.11 21.52 11.20
C CYS A 792 -38.20 21.57 12.29
N ARG A 793 -39.05 20.54 12.37
CA ARG A 793 -40.09 20.43 13.41
C ARG A 793 -39.48 20.31 14.80
N ILE A 794 -38.49 19.44 14.97
CA ILE A 794 -37.79 19.26 16.25
C ILE A 794 -37.03 20.53 16.62
N GLN A 795 -36.31 21.14 15.69
CA GLN A 795 -35.52 22.35 15.93
C GLN A 795 -36.38 23.50 16.46
N LYS A 796 -37.57 23.72 15.88
CA LYS A 796 -38.52 24.74 16.37
C LYS A 796 -38.95 24.47 17.82
N LYS A 797 -39.25 23.21 18.15
CA LYS A 797 -39.63 22.80 19.51
C LYS A 797 -38.47 22.95 20.50
N LEU A 798 -37.26 22.57 20.11
CA LEU A 798 -36.07 22.72 20.96
C LEU A 798 -35.71 24.18 21.19
N GLN A 799 -35.84 25.05 20.19
CA GLN A 799 -35.68 26.49 20.35
C GLN A 799 -36.68 27.05 21.36
N GLN A 800 -37.96 26.63 21.30
CA GLN A 800 -38.98 27.02 22.28
C GLN A 800 -38.63 26.55 23.69
N VAL A 801 -38.16 25.31 23.87
CA VAL A 801 -37.70 24.77 25.17
C VAL A 801 -36.46 25.51 25.68
N THR A 802 -35.57 25.93 24.78
CA THR A 802 -34.34 26.66 25.13
C THR A 802 -34.65 28.08 25.60
N MET A 803 -35.63 28.75 24.97
CA MET A 803 -36.07 30.10 25.35
C MET A 803 -36.94 30.09 26.62
N GLU A 804 -37.87 29.15 26.74
CA GLU A 804 -38.78 29.02 27.86
C GLU A 804 -38.94 27.55 28.29
N PRO A 805 -38.19 27.09 29.30
CA PRO A 805 -38.16 25.69 29.75
C PRO A 805 -39.32 25.40 30.71
N THR A 806 -40.54 25.65 30.26
CA THR A 806 -41.77 25.35 31.02
C THR A 806 -42.14 23.87 30.90
N ILE A 807 -42.90 23.34 31.87
CA ILE A 807 -43.43 21.97 31.80
C ILE A 807 -44.20 21.75 30.49
N THR A 808 -44.97 22.74 30.05
CA THR A 808 -45.71 22.71 28.79
C THR A 808 -44.79 22.55 27.58
N ASN A 809 -43.71 23.35 27.50
CA ASN A 809 -42.78 23.30 26.37
C ASN A 809 -41.96 21.99 26.38
N ILE A 810 -41.54 21.50 27.55
CA ILE A 810 -40.85 20.20 27.67
C ILE A 810 -41.79 19.05 27.27
N THR A 811 -43.07 19.11 27.67
CA THR A 811 -44.06 18.08 27.33
C THR A 811 -44.36 18.04 25.83
N SER A 812 -44.19 19.16 25.10
CA SER A 812 -44.37 19.21 23.65
C SER A 812 -43.39 18.31 22.85
N LEU A 813 -42.28 17.90 23.46
CA LEU A 813 -41.34 16.95 22.85
C LEU A 813 -41.87 15.50 22.86
N PHE A 814 -42.86 15.16 23.70
CA PHE A 814 -43.51 13.85 23.64
C PHE A 814 -44.29 13.64 22.33
N ASP A 815 -44.78 14.70 21.70
CA ASP A 815 -45.42 14.60 20.38
C ASP A 815 -44.43 14.04 19.35
N TYR A 816 -43.14 14.36 19.45
CA TYR A 816 -42.14 13.80 18.55
C TYR A 816 -42.04 12.28 18.74
N ILE A 817 -42.12 11.80 19.98
CA ILE A 817 -42.20 10.36 20.26
C ILE A 817 -43.49 9.77 19.68
N LEU A 818 -44.61 10.49 19.71
CA LEU A 818 -45.89 10.04 19.16
C LEU A 818 -45.86 9.92 17.63
N ASP A 819 -45.30 10.92 16.95
CA ASP A 819 -45.36 11.11 15.50
C ASP A 819 -44.22 10.40 14.76
N PHE A 820 -43.16 9.99 15.48
CA PHE A 820 -42.02 9.27 14.90
C PHE A 820 -42.46 8.04 14.11
N ASN A 821 -41.97 7.91 12.87
CA ASN A 821 -42.14 6.75 12.02
C ASN A 821 -40.77 6.25 11.53
N ILE A 822 -40.70 4.97 11.17
CA ILE A 822 -39.48 4.39 10.61
C ILE A 822 -39.37 4.82 9.13
N LEU A 823 -38.15 5.11 8.68
CA LEU A 823 -37.84 5.37 7.28
C LEU A 823 -37.55 4.06 6.53
N GLU A 824 -37.90 4.01 5.25
CA GLU A 824 -37.56 2.89 4.38
C GLU A 824 -36.03 2.76 4.23
N ILE A 825 -35.53 1.53 4.31
CA ILE A 825 -34.11 1.24 4.10
C ILE A 825 -33.94 0.50 2.78
N GLY A 826 -33.22 1.12 1.86
CA GLY A 826 -32.73 0.47 0.65
C GLY A 826 -31.45 -0.32 0.92
N LEU A 827 -31.23 -1.37 0.13
CA LEU A 827 -30.01 -2.15 0.19
C LEU A 827 -29.48 -2.46 -1.21
N ASN A 828 -28.17 -2.34 -1.33
CA ASN A 828 -27.39 -2.91 -2.41
C ASN A 828 -26.81 -4.27 -1.95
N SER A 829 -26.47 -5.15 -2.89
CA SER A 829 -25.83 -6.44 -2.61
C SER A 829 -24.41 -6.34 -2.04
N ALA A 830 -23.86 -5.13 -1.91
CA ALA A 830 -22.47 -4.85 -1.58
C ALA A 830 -22.18 -4.53 -0.10
N VAL A 831 -23.16 -4.65 0.81
CA VAL A 831 -22.92 -4.37 2.24
C VAL A 831 -21.99 -5.43 2.84
N LYS A 832 -20.90 -4.98 3.46
CA LYS A 832 -19.91 -5.84 4.12
C LYS A 832 -19.78 -5.48 5.60
N CYS A 833 -19.57 -6.47 6.46
CA CYS A 833 -19.41 -6.27 7.89
C CYS A 833 -17.92 -6.25 8.24
N SER A 834 -17.45 -5.20 8.93
CA SER A 834 -16.10 -5.14 9.47
C SER A 834 -15.95 -6.14 10.60
N GLU A 835 -14.96 -7.01 10.53
CA GLU A 835 -14.71 -8.05 11.53
C GLU A 835 -13.22 -8.37 11.62
N ALA A 836 -12.78 -8.88 12.76
CA ALA A 836 -11.40 -9.30 12.97
C ALA A 836 -11.36 -10.62 13.72
N THR A 837 -10.40 -11.48 13.38
CA THR A 837 -10.15 -12.74 14.07
C THR A 837 -8.70 -12.77 14.54
N ILE A 838 -8.50 -12.79 15.86
CA ILE A 838 -7.18 -12.92 16.45
C ILE A 838 -6.72 -14.37 16.29
N ILE A 839 -5.59 -14.56 15.61
CA ILE A 839 -4.92 -15.85 15.39
C ILE A 839 -3.93 -16.10 16.53
N ARG A 840 -3.19 -15.07 16.94
CA ARG A 840 -2.26 -15.08 18.09
C ARG A 840 -2.42 -13.81 18.92
N PRO A 841 -2.30 -13.87 20.26
CA PRO A 841 -2.10 -15.07 21.05
C PRO A 841 -3.34 -15.97 21.07
N VAL A 842 -3.12 -17.28 21.22
CA VAL A 842 -4.21 -18.24 21.48
C VAL A 842 -4.54 -18.19 22.96
N SER A 843 -5.83 -18.26 23.33
CA SER A 843 -6.24 -18.31 24.73
C SER A 843 -5.54 -19.45 25.47
N ASN A 844 -4.99 -19.18 26.65
CA ASN A 844 -4.38 -20.14 27.56
C ASN A 844 -5.26 -20.32 28.81
N PRO A 845 -6.42 -20.99 28.69
CA PRO A 845 -7.35 -21.13 29.80
C PRO A 845 -6.73 -21.93 30.95
N ASN A 846 -7.03 -21.53 32.19
CA ASN A 846 -6.77 -22.31 33.40
C ASN A 846 -7.39 -23.73 33.23
N PRO A 847 -6.64 -24.85 33.29
CA PRO A 847 -5.42 -25.10 34.09
C PRO A 847 -4.07 -25.02 33.36
N ALA A 848 -3.99 -24.40 32.18
CA ALA A 848 -2.70 -24.13 31.55
C ALA A 848 -1.82 -23.20 32.43
N PRO A 849 -0.49 -23.41 32.50
CA PRO A 849 0.37 -22.54 33.28
C PRO A 849 0.31 -21.10 32.75
N PRO A 850 0.17 -20.10 33.63
CA PRO A 850 0.17 -18.69 33.25
C PRO A 850 1.54 -18.30 32.68
N ILE A 851 1.58 -17.23 31.88
CA ILE A 851 2.85 -16.65 31.46
C ILE A 851 3.41 -15.83 32.61
N ASP A 852 4.45 -16.36 33.25
CA ASP A 852 5.18 -15.70 34.32
C ASP A 852 6.24 -14.76 33.76
N PHE A 853 6.28 -13.53 34.25
CA PHE A 853 7.35 -12.58 33.91
C PHE A 853 7.70 -11.71 35.12
N GLN A 854 8.90 -11.13 35.12
CA GLN A 854 9.32 -10.23 36.19
C GLN A 854 8.68 -8.86 35.99
N SER A 855 8.01 -8.32 37.02
CA SER A 855 7.28 -7.05 36.93
C SER A 855 8.16 -5.82 36.62
N GLN A 856 9.49 -5.96 36.66
CA GLN A 856 10.45 -4.91 36.30
C GLN A 856 10.62 -4.78 34.77
N PHE A 857 10.22 -5.80 34.01
CA PHE A 857 10.33 -5.83 32.55
C PHE A 857 8.93 -5.95 31.93
N PRO A 858 8.71 -5.33 30.77
CA PRO A 858 7.45 -5.50 30.05
C PRO A 858 7.29 -6.93 29.55
N LEU A 859 6.06 -7.43 29.58
CA LEU A 859 5.69 -8.64 28.85
C LEU A 859 5.37 -8.28 27.41
N THR A 860 6.18 -8.78 26.49
CA THR A 860 5.93 -8.70 25.06
C THR A 860 4.92 -9.75 24.61
N ILE A 861 3.84 -9.34 23.94
CA ILE A 861 2.86 -10.23 23.32
C ILE A 861 2.82 -9.94 21.81
N ASN A 862 3.00 -10.99 21.02
CA ASN A 862 2.84 -10.92 19.57
C ASN A 862 1.36 -11.12 19.21
N VAL A 863 0.78 -10.14 18.54
CA VAL A 863 -0.61 -10.15 18.09
C VAL A 863 -0.64 -10.34 16.58
N GLU A 864 -1.22 -11.46 16.16
CA GLU A 864 -1.47 -11.77 14.75
C GLU A 864 -2.97 -11.91 14.55
N ALA A 865 -3.52 -11.24 13.54
CA ALA A 865 -4.95 -11.30 13.26
C ALA A 865 -5.31 -11.09 11.79
N GLU A 866 -6.41 -11.68 11.39
CA GLU A 866 -7.08 -11.39 10.11
C GLU A 866 -8.12 -10.30 10.33
N VAL A 867 -7.98 -9.19 9.63
CA VAL A 867 -8.90 -8.04 9.68
C VAL A 867 -9.60 -7.93 8.34
N ASN A 868 -10.93 -8.02 8.35
CA ASN A 868 -11.75 -8.06 7.15
C ASN A 868 -12.66 -6.82 7.06
N ASN A 869 -12.80 -6.30 5.85
CA ASN A 869 -13.69 -5.20 5.50
C ASN A 869 -13.49 -3.93 6.34
N VAL A 870 -12.24 -3.47 6.48
CA VAL A 870 -11.89 -2.19 7.12
C VAL A 870 -11.35 -1.23 6.07
N ASP A 871 -11.90 -0.03 5.99
CA ASP A 871 -11.55 0.99 5.01
C ASP A 871 -10.39 1.88 5.47
N ASP A 872 -10.37 2.32 6.73
CA ASP A 872 -9.28 3.10 7.32
C ASP A 872 -8.57 2.32 8.44
N VAL A 873 -7.34 1.89 8.16
CA VAL A 873 -6.52 1.13 9.10
C VAL A 873 -6.04 1.95 10.31
N ASN A 874 -5.99 3.28 10.20
CA ASN A 874 -5.56 4.14 11.31
C ASN A 874 -6.56 4.16 12.46
N THR A 875 -7.78 3.68 12.20
CA THR A 875 -8.82 3.53 13.22
C THR A 875 -8.69 2.23 14.03
N LEU A 876 -7.78 1.32 13.65
CA LEU A 876 -7.63 0.03 14.35
C LEU A 876 -6.76 0.18 15.61
N ALA A 877 -7.17 -0.53 16.66
CA ALA A 877 -6.38 -0.68 17.88
C ALA A 877 -6.53 -2.10 18.46
N VAL A 878 -5.48 -2.55 19.14
CA VAL A 878 -5.54 -3.70 20.05
C VAL A 878 -5.90 -3.17 21.44
N GLN A 879 -7.11 -3.48 21.89
CA GLN A 879 -7.58 -3.15 23.22
C GLN A 879 -7.22 -4.27 24.20
N ILE A 880 -6.66 -3.90 25.35
CA ILE A 880 -6.34 -4.78 26.46
C ILE A 880 -7.12 -4.34 27.69
N THR A 881 -7.96 -5.23 28.22
CA THR A 881 -8.61 -5.04 29.52
C THR A 881 -7.84 -5.80 30.59
N LEU A 882 -7.36 -5.09 31.59
CA LEU A 882 -6.61 -5.63 32.73
C LEU A 882 -7.56 -6.18 33.82
N PRO A 883 -7.05 -6.98 34.78
CA PRO A 883 -7.90 -7.56 35.83
C PRO A 883 -8.63 -6.53 36.71
N ASP A 884 -8.06 -5.33 36.84
CA ASP A 884 -8.65 -4.19 37.56
C ASP A 884 -9.69 -3.43 36.74
N GLN A 885 -10.05 -3.93 35.55
CA GLN A 885 -10.96 -3.33 34.57
C GLN A 885 -10.41 -2.06 33.89
N SER A 886 -9.12 -1.73 34.09
CA SER A 886 -8.50 -0.66 33.31
C SER A 886 -8.25 -1.12 31.86
N ILE A 887 -8.41 -0.19 30.93
CA ILE A 887 -8.33 -0.44 29.49
C ILE A 887 -7.10 0.28 28.93
N GLN A 888 -6.33 -0.43 28.09
CA GLN A 888 -5.20 0.11 27.35
C GLN A 888 -5.39 -0.14 25.85
N HIS A 889 -5.02 0.84 25.02
CA HIS A 889 -5.13 0.76 23.56
C HIS A 889 -3.76 0.86 22.92
N PHE A 890 -3.44 -0.10 22.06
CA PHE A 890 -2.21 -0.14 21.29
C PHE A 890 -2.54 0.00 19.81
N ARG A 891 -2.05 1.06 19.17
CA ARG A 891 -2.26 1.28 17.73
C ARG A 891 -1.11 0.66 16.93
N PRO A 892 -1.39 -0.28 16.00
CA PRO A 892 -0.35 -0.88 15.18
C PRO A 892 0.24 0.14 14.21
N SER A 893 1.50 -0.07 13.82
CA SER A 893 2.13 0.75 12.78
C SER A 893 1.56 0.41 11.40
N SER A 894 1.70 1.30 10.41
CA SER A 894 1.30 0.98 9.04
C SER A 894 2.11 -0.17 8.43
N ALA A 895 3.32 -0.44 8.93
CA ALA A 895 4.17 -1.55 8.49
C ALA A 895 3.70 -2.91 9.06
N ASP A 896 2.96 -2.90 10.18
CA ASP A 896 2.46 -4.11 10.85
C ASP A 896 1.24 -4.72 10.11
N LEU A 897 0.66 -3.99 9.16
CA LEU A 897 -0.55 -4.34 8.44
C LEU A 897 -0.23 -4.66 6.98
N VAL A 898 -0.30 -5.94 6.63
CA VAL A 898 -0.06 -6.41 5.27
C VAL A 898 -1.40 -6.57 4.54
N ALA A 899 -1.63 -5.77 3.51
CA ALA A 899 -2.84 -5.88 2.69
C ALA A 899 -2.89 -7.23 1.96
N THR A 900 -3.96 -8.01 2.17
CA THR A 900 -4.18 -9.29 1.47
C THR A 900 -5.12 -9.11 0.28
N GLN A 901 -6.15 -8.28 0.43
CA GLN A 901 -7.13 -7.89 -0.58
C GLN A 901 -7.65 -6.46 -0.27
N PRO A 902 -8.40 -5.80 -1.17
CA PRO A 902 -9.00 -4.50 -0.86
C PRO A 902 -9.83 -4.56 0.42
N ASN A 903 -9.52 -3.70 1.39
CA ASN A 903 -10.11 -3.63 2.73
C ASN A 903 -9.90 -4.86 3.63
N ASN A 904 -8.99 -5.79 3.28
CA ASN A 904 -8.62 -6.93 4.11
C ASN A 904 -7.12 -6.93 4.39
N TYR A 905 -6.75 -7.18 5.64
CA TYR A 905 -5.38 -7.04 6.13
C TYR A 905 -5.01 -8.22 7.03
N GLN A 906 -3.74 -8.60 6.99
CA GLN A 906 -3.11 -9.40 8.01
C GLN A 906 -2.36 -8.47 8.95
N LEU A 907 -2.82 -8.38 10.20
CA LEU A 907 -2.16 -7.65 11.27
C LEU A 907 -1.09 -8.55 11.90
N LYS A 908 0.15 -8.06 11.99
CA LYS A 908 1.27 -8.67 12.70
C LYS A 908 1.99 -7.58 13.50
N THR A 909 1.64 -7.43 14.77
CA THR A 909 2.18 -6.39 15.64
C THR A 909 2.68 -6.97 16.96
N GLN A 910 3.53 -6.22 17.64
CA GLN A 910 4.09 -6.58 18.95
C GLN A 910 3.65 -5.52 19.96
N ILE A 911 3.06 -5.97 21.06
CA ILE A 911 2.60 -5.10 22.15
C ILE A 911 3.39 -5.40 23.43
N ASP A 912 3.85 -4.35 24.10
CA ASP A 912 4.61 -4.46 25.35
C ASP A 912 3.74 -4.01 26.53
N ILE A 913 3.51 -4.93 27.47
CA ILE A 913 2.64 -4.70 28.63
C ILE A 913 3.49 -4.59 29.90
N SER A 914 3.50 -3.41 30.51
CA SER A 914 4.17 -3.17 31.80
C SER A 914 3.17 -3.24 32.95
N GLN A 915 3.39 -4.15 33.90
CA GLN A 915 2.50 -4.33 35.07
C GLN A 915 3.31 -4.46 36.37
N SER A 916 2.77 -3.91 37.46
CA SER A 916 3.28 -4.17 38.81
C SER A 916 3.02 -5.63 39.22
N ALA A 917 3.77 -6.12 40.20
CA ALA A 917 3.63 -7.50 40.66
C ALA A 917 2.21 -7.78 41.23
N TRP A 918 1.65 -8.94 40.89
CA TRP A 918 0.33 -9.39 41.35
C TRP A 918 0.46 -10.55 42.35
N THR A 919 -0.58 -10.74 43.17
CA THR A 919 -0.62 -11.80 44.19
C THR A 919 -0.80 -13.21 43.63
N GLY A 920 -1.28 -13.34 42.40
CA GLY A 920 -1.49 -14.62 41.71
C GLY A 920 -1.79 -14.43 40.22
N PRO A 921 -1.93 -15.53 39.46
CA PRO A 921 -2.23 -15.47 38.04
C PRO A 921 -3.65 -14.97 37.79
N SER A 922 -3.80 -14.09 36.80
CA SER A 922 -5.08 -13.57 36.33
C SER A 922 -5.06 -13.41 34.82
N TYR A 923 -6.22 -13.35 34.19
CA TYR A 923 -6.31 -13.10 32.75
C TYR A 923 -6.40 -11.60 32.44
N ILE A 924 -5.79 -11.23 31.32
CA ILE A 924 -6.10 -10.02 30.58
C ILE A 924 -7.03 -10.40 29.41
N GLN A 925 -7.85 -9.47 28.94
CA GLN A 925 -8.68 -9.68 27.75
C GLN A 925 -8.12 -8.88 26.59
N LEU A 926 -7.81 -9.55 25.48
CA LEU A 926 -7.35 -8.91 24.25
C LEU A 926 -8.47 -8.86 23.23
N LYS A 927 -8.60 -7.74 22.54
CA LYS A 927 -9.61 -7.54 21.50
C LYS A 927 -9.09 -6.61 20.41
N ILE A 928 -9.52 -6.84 19.18
CA ILE A 928 -9.32 -5.88 18.10
C ILE A 928 -10.56 -4.98 18.05
N VAL A 929 -10.30 -3.69 18.16
CA VAL A 929 -11.33 -2.66 18.14
C VAL A 929 -11.04 -1.63 17.07
N ARG A 930 -12.08 -0.88 16.73
CA ARG A 930 -12.05 0.21 15.78
C ARG A 930 -12.54 1.49 16.43
N ASP A 931 -11.73 2.53 16.42
CA ASP A 931 -12.11 3.86 16.85
C ASP A 931 -13.13 4.47 15.88
N PHE A 932 -14.13 5.17 16.41
CA PHE A 932 -15.03 5.99 15.63
C PHE A 932 -15.27 7.35 16.30
N GLN A 933 -15.70 8.33 15.52
CA GLN A 933 -16.00 9.66 16.04
C GLN A 933 -17.53 9.82 16.23
N PRO A 934 -18.01 10.00 17.47
CA PRO A 934 -19.42 10.33 17.71
C PRO A 934 -19.77 11.74 17.22
N ASP A 935 -21.03 11.98 16.90
CA ASP A 935 -21.54 13.29 16.46
C ASP A 935 -21.22 14.39 17.48
N ILE A 936 -21.40 14.06 18.76
CA ILE A 936 -21.07 14.94 19.89
C ILE A 936 -20.20 14.14 20.85
N PRO A 937 -18.87 14.18 20.70
CA PRO A 937 -17.95 13.26 21.38
C PRO A 937 -18.16 13.18 22.90
N ASP A 938 -18.17 14.31 23.60
CA ASP A 938 -18.25 14.33 25.08
C ASP A 938 -19.62 13.85 25.59
N LEU A 939 -20.70 14.29 24.93
CA LEU A 939 -22.05 13.95 25.32
C LEU A 939 -22.39 12.49 25.00
N ASP A 940 -22.03 12.01 23.81
CA ASP A 940 -22.35 10.65 23.40
C ASP A 940 -21.58 9.61 24.19
N LYS A 941 -20.29 9.88 24.48
CA LYS A 941 -19.52 9.03 25.40
C LYS A 941 -20.20 8.98 26.77
N HIS A 942 -20.68 10.11 27.27
CA HIS A 942 -21.43 10.16 28.53
C HIS A 942 -22.75 9.38 28.49
N ILE A 943 -23.52 9.48 27.40
CA ILE A 943 -24.80 8.77 27.23
C ILE A 943 -24.56 7.26 27.10
N MET A 944 -23.62 6.84 26.24
CA MET A 944 -23.33 5.43 25.95
C MET A 944 -22.70 4.70 27.13
N ARG A 945 -22.00 5.43 28.03
CA ARG A 945 -21.23 4.85 29.14
C ARG A 945 -20.13 3.89 28.65
N THR A 946 -19.68 4.08 27.41
CA THR A 946 -18.64 3.27 26.76
C THR A 946 -17.69 4.20 26.01
N GLU A 947 -16.50 3.69 25.70
CA GLU A 947 -15.58 4.37 24.80
C GLU A 947 -16.15 4.41 23.37
N SER A 948 -15.60 5.29 22.53
CA SER A 948 -15.99 5.41 21.12
C SER A 948 -15.26 4.38 20.26
N THR A 949 -15.35 3.12 20.70
CA THR A 949 -14.72 1.97 20.06
C THR A 949 -15.78 0.97 19.64
N LEU A 950 -15.56 0.36 18.48
CA LEU A 950 -16.34 -0.73 17.93
C LEU A 950 -15.54 -2.01 18.04
N ASP A 951 -16.18 -3.02 18.61
CA ASP A 951 -15.65 -4.37 18.71
C ASP A 951 -15.60 -5.07 17.35
N LEU A 952 -14.41 -5.41 16.86
CA LEU A 952 -14.25 -6.17 15.61
C LEU A 952 -14.01 -7.66 15.84
N SER A 953 -13.33 -8.04 16.92
CA SER A 953 -13.10 -9.44 17.30
C SER A 953 -13.84 -9.83 18.56
N ASP A 954 -14.02 -11.13 18.77
CA ASP A 954 -14.31 -11.66 20.11
C ASP A 954 -13.11 -11.41 21.04
N ALA A 955 -13.38 -11.32 22.35
CA ALA A 955 -12.33 -11.14 23.35
C ALA A 955 -11.61 -12.47 23.63
N ILE A 956 -10.28 -12.43 23.67
CA ILE A 956 -9.44 -13.57 24.05
C ILE A 956 -8.95 -13.37 25.47
N GLU A 957 -9.19 -14.37 26.33
CA GLU A 957 -8.63 -14.40 27.68
C GLU A 957 -7.21 -14.97 27.66
N PHE A 958 -6.27 -14.22 28.22
CA PHE A 958 -4.86 -14.55 28.26
C PHE A 958 -4.31 -14.42 29.68
N TYR A 959 -3.99 -15.55 30.32
CA TYR A 959 -3.53 -15.65 31.70
C TYR A 959 -2.04 -15.29 31.81
N ILE A 960 -1.75 -14.29 32.65
CA ILE A 960 -0.40 -13.79 32.92
C ILE A 960 -0.18 -13.69 34.45
N TRP A 961 1.09 -13.72 34.88
CA TRP A 961 1.46 -13.50 36.28
C TRP A 961 2.74 -12.68 36.40
N PRO A 962 2.63 -11.35 36.61
CA PRO A 962 3.78 -10.51 36.93
C PRO A 962 4.26 -10.80 38.35
N LYS A 963 5.48 -11.32 38.48
CA LYS A 963 6.10 -11.70 39.75
C LYS A 963 7.08 -10.63 40.24
N ASP A 964 7.11 -10.45 41.55
CA ASP A 964 8.13 -9.61 42.19
C ASP A 964 9.51 -10.30 42.17
N SER A 965 10.53 -9.51 41.88
CA SER A 965 11.96 -9.83 41.87
C SER A 965 12.48 -10.50 43.14
N SER A 966 11.87 -10.22 44.29
CA SER A 966 12.25 -10.78 45.60
C SER A 966 12.05 -12.30 45.70
N ASN A 967 11.20 -12.89 44.85
CA ASN A 967 10.85 -14.31 44.91
C ASN A 967 11.70 -15.23 44.01
N TRP A 968 12.55 -14.70 43.14
CA TRP A 968 13.37 -15.50 42.22
C TRP A 968 14.74 -15.93 42.79
N VAL A 969 15.17 -15.40 43.93
CA VAL A 969 16.45 -15.73 44.59
C VAL A 969 16.38 -17.04 45.41
N ARG A 970 15.29 -17.82 45.31
CA ARG A 970 15.09 -19.08 46.04
C ARG A 970 14.60 -20.26 45.19
N ALA A 971 14.95 -20.31 43.90
CA ALA A 971 14.78 -21.49 43.07
C ALA A 971 16.13 -22.05 42.62
#